data_AF-A0A1E1X5W1-F1
#
_entry.id   AF-A0A1E1X5W1-F1
#
_cell.length_a   1.000
_cell.length_b   1.000
_cell.length_c   1.000
_cell.angle_alpha   90.00
_cell.angle_beta   90.00
_cell.angle_gamma   90.00
#
_symmetry.space_group_name_H-M   'P 1'
#
loop_
_entity.id
_entity.type
_entity.pdbx_description
1 polymer ?
#
loop_
_entity_poly.entity_id
_entity_poly.type
_entity_poly.pdbx_seq_one_letter_code
_entity_poly.pdbx_strand_id
1 'polypeptide(L)'
;MATDDDFRASTVHFLIDAYVARVRTEDNSQGDAVRKSMQSAVLKSIVPWKKSKLNKFADLLSSLLLRIKAGENGGSADVRKWLKRTKHTLERMESSSSNLDESVATAFKVLLLYLTILTALGISDDPSSLQDVCNSARDLLGETSKTEEGEEEEQCARWAQVVVDLVLSMLSMQSMHVRAVATAAFALLHDHLSDEALALVLEVFSSKKSGDEEDEGESDVDEEMEGGTESEESDEASDAESEENCDPDEELRARLRAALGGAAADEDDSDADEIVPTDEQMFELDGAIAEAFRGRLRPDNKEKSRERTVNIHFQTRCLNLLNGYAKSGMAPLHHLVRIADTLVKASSSGALRSSHEILNVIADTLHIVSSTRKFGATSDVRSDIQSLTSTVMEQVMLVSHVAMKNSLSALCAFLIRCHKKVCSELNVKKGDKHWYMPLYMKTLNSYLDENSHVSPQLFVKLMETFPEHCHDFIEHLTQRATDCAERNYKRLHILGLLVAAFRIVQVDASTSGQLAPVLTTLSELSIKLLGDMADKQEPKFHLLVELCDLLLLIAKQCTNSGVECPIRGNSKLEQSLTTLRGMKICKKKPLKLKIATLIKSVQTSSGSASEKSPKREKRKSSGLNGNASPEKRVRKS
;
A
#
# COMPACT_ATOMS: atom_id res chain seq x y z
N MET A 1 -27.07 13.71 16.34
CA MET A 1 -26.60 13.82 14.93
C MET A 1 -27.22 15.04 14.26
N ALA A 2 -28.56 15.19 14.20
CA ALA A 2 -29.18 16.41 13.64
C ALA A 2 -28.78 17.72 14.35
N THR A 3 -28.67 17.68 15.69
CA THR A 3 -28.27 18.84 16.52
C THR A 3 -26.86 19.35 16.25
N ASP A 4 -25.98 18.49 15.72
CA ASP A 4 -24.56 18.80 15.48
C ASP A 4 -24.36 19.36 14.06
N ASP A 5 -25.08 18.79 13.08
CA ASP A 5 -25.17 19.31 11.71
C ASP A 5 -25.74 20.75 11.70
N ASP A 6 -26.81 21.00 12.48
CA ASP A 6 -27.46 22.33 12.58
C ASP A 6 -26.60 23.37 13.30
N PHE A 7 -25.89 22.95 14.35
CA PHE A 7 -24.95 23.81 15.07
C PHE A 7 -23.81 24.23 14.15
N ARG A 8 -23.21 23.27 13.44
CA ARG A 8 -22.15 23.54 12.47
C ARG A 8 -22.62 24.47 11.36
N ALA A 9 -23.79 24.21 10.76
CA ALA A 9 -24.36 25.10 9.75
C ALA A 9 -24.52 26.54 10.27
N SER A 10 -25.01 26.68 11.50
CA SER A 10 -25.15 27.97 12.17
C SER A 10 -23.81 28.67 12.39
N THR A 11 -22.77 27.93 12.80
CA THR A 11 -21.41 28.47 12.95
C THR A 11 -20.83 28.93 11.61
N VAL A 12 -20.95 28.12 10.55
CA VAL A 12 -20.42 28.51 9.23
C VAL A 12 -21.17 29.71 8.67
N HIS A 13 -22.48 29.77 8.84
CA HIS A 13 -23.30 30.93 8.48
C HIS A 13 -22.83 32.20 9.19
N PHE A 14 -22.60 32.13 10.51
CA PHE A 14 -22.08 33.26 11.28
C PHE A 14 -20.71 33.73 10.76
N LEU A 15 -19.81 32.81 10.43
CA LEU A 15 -18.49 33.14 9.87
C LEU A 15 -18.59 33.86 8.52
N ILE A 16 -19.49 33.41 7.63
CA ILE A 16 -19.74 34.08 6.35
C ILE A 16 -20.37 35.46 6.54
N ASP A 17 -21.39 35.57 7.40
CA ASP A 17 -22.05 36.85 7.68
C ASP A 17 -21.03 37.86 8.26
N ALA A 18 -20.15 37.41 9.15
CA ALA A 18 -19.06 38.22 9.69
C ALA A 18 -18.03 38.61 8.61
N TYR A 19 -17.66 37.70 7.72
CA TYR A 19 -16.73 37.97 6.62
C TYR A 19 -17.29 39.04 5.67
N VAL A 20 -18.53 38.85 5.22
CA VAL A 20 -19.22 39.79 4.33
C VAL A 20 -19.35 41.17 4.98
N ALA A 21 -19.61 41.24 6.29
CA ALA A 21 -19.79 42.50 7.01
C ALA A 21 -18.49 43.26 7.31
N ARG A 22 -17.37 42.57 7.58
CA ARG A 22 -16.13 43.21 8.08
C ARG A 22 -15.02 43.42 7.05
N VAL A 23 -14.94 42.58 6.03
CA VAL A 23 -13.72 42.45 5.21
C VAL A 23 -13.82 43.16 3.85
N ARG A 24 -15.03 43.55 3.43
CA ARG A 24 -15.26 44.30 2.19
C ARG A 24 -15.21 45.83 2.37
N THR A 25 -15.04 46.34 3.60
CA THR A 25 -15.15 47.76 3.93
C THR A 25 -13.83 48.48 4.21
N GLU A 26 -12.71 47.78 4.41
CA GLU A 26 -11.44 48.41 4.83
C GLU A 26 -10.21 47.84 4.09
N ASP A 27 -9.62 48.62 3.18
CA ASP A 27 -8.36 48.33 2.46
C ASP A 27 -7.13 48.88 3.22
N ASN A 28 -6.92 48.41 4.45
CA ASN A 28 -5.67 48.63 5.19
C ASN A 28 -4.92 47.30 5.37
N SER A 29 -3.59 47.33 5.56
CA SER A 29 -2.75 46.13 5.75
C SER A 29 -3.21 45.21 6.88
N GLN A 30 -3.82 45.78 7.93
CA GLN A 30 -4.43 45.03 9.03
C GLN A 30 -5.75 44.33 8.63
N GLY A 31 -6.48 44.87 7.65
CA GLY A 31 -7.66 44.26 7.06
C GLY A 31 -7.35 43.01 6.23
N ASP A 32 -6.20 42.97 5.55
CA ASP A 32 -5.78 41.80 4.75
C ASP A 32 -5.40 40.59 5.61
N ALA A 33 -4.77 40.81 6.77
CA ALA A 33 -4.50 39.73 7.74
C ALA A 33 -5.79 39.15 8.33
N VAL A 34 -6.75 40.01 8.68
CA VAL A 34 -8.07 39.60 9.17
C VAL A 34 -8.85 38.86 8.08
N ARG A 35 -8.80 39.33 6.83
CA ARG A 35 -9.37 38.67 5.65
C ARG A 35 -8.85 37.24 5.51
N LYS A 36 -7.53 37.05 5.50
CA LYS A 36 -6.89 35.73 5.36
C LYS A 36 -7.23 34.80 6.53
N SER A 37 -7.26 35.32 7.76
CA SER A 37 -7.66 34.55 8.95
C SER A 37 -9.11 34.08 8.86
N MET A 38 -10.04 34.95 8.45
CA MET A 38 -11.45 34.58 8.26
C MET A 38 -11.64 33.62 7.09
N GLN A 39 -10.94 33.80 5.97
CA GLN A 39 -10.93 32.85 4.85
C GLN A 39 -10.46 31.46 5.29
N SER A 40 -9.38 31.39 6.10
CA SER A 40 -8.89 30.13 6.67
C SER A 40 -9.92 29.48 7.61
N ALA A 41 -10.57 30.25 8.49
CA ALA A 41 -11.61 29.74 9.38
C ALA A 41 -12.83 29.20 8.60
N VAL A 42 -13.21 29.88 7.52
CA VAL A 42 -14.28 29.43 6.62
C VAL A 42 -13.88 28.13 5.90
N LEU A 43 -12.68 28.05 5.32
CA LEU A 43 -12.16 26.81 4.71
C LEU A 43 -12.16 25.63 5.68
N LYS A 44 -11.70 25.85 6.92
CA LYS A 44 -11.74 24.84 7.99
C LYS A 44 -13.15 24.32 8.26
N SER A 45 -14.16 25.18 8.08
CA SER A 45 -15.56 24.89 8.38
C SER A 45 -16.32 24.25 7.21
N ILE A 46 -15.87 24.43 5.97
CA ILE A 46 -16.52 23.94 4.74
C ILE A 46 -15.83 22.66 4.23
N VAL A 47 -15.89 21.58 5.01
CA VAL A 47 -15.38 20.25 4.62
C VAL A 47 -16.43 19.16 4.83
N PRO A 48 -16.61 18.19 3.91
CA PRO A 48 -17.54 17.09 4.11
C PRO A 48 -17.17 16.28 5.35
N TRP A 49 -18.15 15.99 6.21
CA TRP A 49 -17.92 15.17 7.40
C TRP A 49 -17.82 13.70 7.00
N LYS A 50 -16.89 12.94 7.61
CA LYS A 50 -16.72 11.49 7.36
C LYS A 50 -18.02 10.67 7.54
N LYS A 51 -19.00 11.19 8.29
CA LYS A 51 -20.31 10.54 8.57
C LYS A 51 -21.51 11.17 7.84
N SER A 52 -21.35 12.32 7.17
CA SER A 52 -22.45 13.01 6.49
C SER A 52 -22.55 12.58 5.04
N LYS A 53 -23.75 12.26 4.54
CA LYS A 53 -23.98 12.09 3.10
C LYS A 53 -23.59 13.38 2.35
N LEU A 54 -22.86 13.29 1.24
CA LEU A 54 -22.43 14.44 0.46
C LEU A 54 -23.60 15.32 -0.01
N ASN A 55 -24.81 14.77 -0.16
CA ASN A 55 -26.02 15.53 -0.46
C ASN A 55 -26.29 16.62 0.60
N LYS A 56 -26.17 16.26 1.89
CA LYS A 56 -26.31 17.24 2.99
C LYS A 56 -25.23 18.31 2.96
N PHE A 57 -24.02 17.94 2.53
CA PHE A 57 -22.93 18.90 2.37
C PHE A 57 -23.22 19.86 1.21
N ALA A 58 -23.76 19.36 0.09
CA ALA A 58 -24.24 20.21 -1.00
C ALA A 58 -25.35 21.17 -0.54
N ASP A 59 -26.30 20.71 0.30
CA ASP A 59 -27.35 21.57 0.88
C ASP A 59 -26.77 22.70 1.75
N LEU A 60 -25.73 22.39 2.55
CA LEU A 60 -24.99 23.40 3.32
C LEU A 60 -24.28 24.40 2.40
N LEU A 61 -23.60 23.94 1.35
CA LEU A 61 -22.95 24.84 0.39
C LEU A 61 -23.98 25.75 -0.31
N SER A 62 -25.13 25.21 -0.69
CA SER A 62 -26.24 25.95 -1.29
C SER A 62 -26.77 27.04 -0.37
N SER A 63 -26.97 26.73 0.92
CA SER A 63 -27.45 27.72 1.89
C SER A 63 -26.42 28.82 2.17
N LEU A 64 -25.12 28.49 2.14
CA LEU A 64 -24.04 29.46 2.24
C LEU A 64 -23.98 30.39 1.03
N LEU A 65 -24.11 29.85 -0.18
CA LEU A 65 -24.12 30.64 -1.41
C LEU A 65 -25.28 31.65 -1.45
N LEU A 66 -26.46 31.27 -0.96
CA LEU A 66 -27.60 32.16 -0.83
C LEU A 66 -27.32 33.34 0.11
N ARG A 67 -26.61 33.11 1.22
CA ARG A 67 -26.22 34.20 2.14
C ARG A 67 -25.19 35.14 1.53
N ILE A 68 -24.17 34.60 0.86
CA ILE A 68 -23.19 35.41 0.11
C ILE A 68 -23.92 36.30 -0.90
N LYS A 69 -24.87 35.74 -1.64
CA LYS A 69 -25.69 36.50 -2.60
C LYS A 69 -26.51 37.62 -1.95
N ALA A 70 -27.13 37.35 -0.80
CA ALA A 70 -27.93 38.35 -0.08
C ALA A 70 -27.06 39.52 0.41
N GLY A 71 -25.83 39.25 0.83
CA GLY A 71 -24.83 40.26 1.16
C GLY A 71 -24.20 40.97 -0.04
N GLU A 72 -24.46 40.52 -1.27
CA GLU A 72 -23.81 40.97 -2.51
C GLU A 72 -24.59 41.99 -3.34
N ASN A 73 -25.64 42.58 -2.77
CA ASN A 73 -26.35 43.67 -3.44
C ASN A 73 -25.43 44.86 -3.82
N GLY A 74 -24.19 44.94 -3.29
CA GLY A 74 -23.11 45.85 -3.72
C GLY A 74 -21.73 45.23 -4.06
N GLY A 75 -21.61 43.92 -4.32
CA GLY A 75 -20.32 43.25 -4.61
C GLY A 75 -19.78 43.41 -6.06
N SER A 76 -18.55 42.93 -6.31
CA SER A 76 -17.89 42.96 -7.64
C SER A 76 -18.77 42.31 -8.74
N ALA A 77 -18.79 42.94 -9.93
CA ALA A 77 -19.62 42.51 -11.07
C ALA A 77 -19.32 41.07 -11.51
N ASP A 78 -18.07 40.63 -11.38
CA ASP A 78 -17.62 39.30 -11.76
C ASP A 78 -18.16 38.22 -10.81
N VAL A 79 -18.15 38.48 -9.50
CA VAL A 79 -18.69 37.54 -8.51
C VAL A 79 -20.19 37.34 -8.75
N ARG A 80 -20.93 38.43 -8.96
CA ARG A 80 -22.36 38.37 -9.29
C ARG A 80 -22.65 37.59 -10.58
N LYS A 81 -21.78 37.71 -11.58
CA LYS A 81 -21.86 36.94 -12.84
C LYS A 81 -21.71 35.45 -12.57
N TRP A 82 -20.70 35.05 -11.79
CA TRP A 82 -20.47 33.65 -11.41
C TRP A 82 -21.61 33.07 -10.59
N LEU A 83 -22.11 33.77 -9.57
CA LEU A 83 -23.27 33.31 -8.79
C LEU A 83 -24.51 33.07 -9.65
N LYS A 84 -24.77 33.94 -10.63
CA LYS A 84 -25.90 33.75 -11.58
C LYS A 84 -25.68 32.52 -12.46
N ARG A 85 -24.46 32.33 -12.97
CA ARG A 85 -24.13 31.20 -13.85
C ARG A 85 -24.19 29.86 -13.12
N THR A 86 -23.64 29.78 -11.91
CA THR A 86 -23.71 28.59 -11.05
C THR A 86 -25.15 28.24 -10.71
N LYS A 87 -25.97 29.24 -10.31
CA LYS A 87 -27.39 29.02 -10.01
C LYS A 87 -28.16 28.47 -11.20
N HIS A 88 -27.98 29.07 -12.39
CA HIS A 88 -28.63 28.59 -13.61
C HIS A 88 -28.23 27.14 -13.93
N THR A 89 -26.95 26.81 -13.81
CA THR A 89 -26.45 25.45 -14.06
C THR A 89 -27.05 24.45 -13.06
N LEU A 90 -27.10 24.82 -11.77
CA LEU A 90 -27.67 23.98 -10.72
C LEU A 90 -29.18 23.72 -10.91
N GLU A 91 -29.96 24.76 -11.23
CA GLU A 91 -31.41 24.64 -11.49
C GLU A 91 -31.70 23.69 -12.67
N ARG A 92 -30.83 23.71 -13.69
CA ARG A 92 -30.95 22.82 -14.84
C ARG A 92 -30.57 21.38 -14.53
N MET A 93 -29.52 21.18 -13.73
CA MET A 93 -29.17 19.85 -13.20
C MET A 93 -30.28 19.26 -12.33
N GLU A 94 -30.97 20.09 -11.54
CA GLU A 94 -32.12 19.65 -10.74
C GLU A 94 -33.32 19.29 -11.61
N SER A 95 -33.57 20.07 -12.66
CA SER A 95 -34.65 19.81 -13.62
C SER A 95 -34.40 18.53 -14.43
N SER A 96 -33.13 18.19 -14.67
CA SER A 96 -32.71 17.01 -15.45
C SER A 96 -32.31 15.82 -14.56
N SER A 97 -32.56 15.91 -13.24
CA SER A 97 -32.09 14.94 -12.24
C SER A 97 -32.65 13.52 -12.43
N SER A 98 -33.71 13.35 -13.22
CA SER A 98 -34.23 12.02 -13.55
C SER A 98 -33.35 11.24 -14.53
N ASN A 99 -32.50 11.92 -15.30
CA ASN A 99 -31.71 11.32 -16.38
C ASN A 99 -30.22 11.17 -16.02
N LEU A 100 -29.78 11.78 -14.91
CA LEU A 100 -28.40 11.77 -14.45
C LEU A 100 -28.25 10.83 -13.27
N ASP A 101 -27.10 10.15 -13.20
CA ASP A 101 -26.73 9.38 -12.02
C ASP A 101 -26.64 10.32 -10.78
N GLU A 102 -27.23 9.90 -9.66
CA GLU A 102 -27.31 10.73 -8.44
C GLU A 102 -25.92 11.09 -7.92
N SER A 103 -24.96 10.17 -8.04
CA SER A 103 -23.56 10.32 -7.61
C SER A 103 -22.86 11.39 -8.44
N VAL A 104 -23.00 11.31 -9.76
CA VAL A 104 -22.44 12.31 -10.71
C VAL A 104 -23.06 13.68 -10.46
N ALA A 105 -24.39 13.76 -10.38
CA ALA A 105 -25.08 15.01 -10.10
C ALA A 105 -24.59 15.64 -8.79
N THR A 106 -24.47 14.85 -7.73
CA THR A 106 -24.00 15.32 -6.42
C THR A 106 -22.55 15.81 -6.48
N ALA A 107 -21.66 15.10 -7.18
CA ALA A 107 -20.26 15.52 -7.33
C ALA A 107 -20.15 16.88 -8.01
N PHE A 108 -20.84 17.07 -9.13
CA PHE A 108 -20.89 18.36 -9.83
C PHE A 108 -21.50 19.47 -8.98
N LYS A 109 -22.59 19.19 -8.24
CA LYS A 109 -23.18 20.16 -7.30
C LYS A 109 -22.16 20.62 -6.26
N VAL A 110 -21.47 19.68 -5.62
CA VAL A 110 -20.45 19.98 -4.60
C VAL A 110 -19.32 20.82 -5.20
N LEU A 111 -18.75 20.41 -6.33
CA LEU A 111 -17.64 21.12 -6.98
C LEU A 111 -18.03 22.54 -7.42
N LEU A 112 -19.16 22.69 -8.11
CA LEU A 112 -19.67 23.98 -8.56
C LEU A 112 -19.91 24.94 -7.40
N LEU A 113 -20.63 24.49 -6.36
CA LEU A 113 -20.93 25.31 -5.20
C LEU A 113 -19.66 25.69 -4.44
N TYR A 114 -18.77 24.72 -4.22
CA TYR A 114 -17.53 24.95 -3.48
C TYR A 114 -16.61 25.94 -4.21
N LEU A 115 -16.32 25.72 -5.49
CA LEU A 115 -15.51 26.64 -6.29
C LEU A 115 -16.12 28.04 -6.37
N THR A 116 -17.44 28.14 -6.53
CA THR A 116 -18.13 29.45 -6.53
C THR A 116 -17.96 30.18 -5.20
N ILE A 117 -18.02 29.46 -4.07
CA ILE A 117 -17.76 30.04 -2.75
C ILE A 117 -16.30 30.49 -2.63
N LEU A 118 -15.34 29.69 -3.10
CA LEU A 118 -13.91 30.07 -3.08
C LEU A 118 -13.67 31.36 -3.88
N THR A 119 -14.23 31.48 -5.08
CA THR A 119 -14.12 32.70 -5.90
C THR A 119 -14.84 33.88 -5.25
N ALA A 120 -16.04 33.68 -4.69
CA ALA A 120 -16.82 34.76 -4.08
C ALA A 120 -16.18 35.34 -2.81
N LEU A 121 -15.44 34.49 -2.08
CA LEU A 121 -14.68 34.87 -0.90
C LEU A 121 -13.25 35.34 -1.23
N GLY A 122 -12.86 35.46 -2.50
CA GLY A 122 -11.50 35.84 -2.89
C GLY A 122 -10.42 34.91 -2.36
N ILE A 123 -10.76 33.61 -2.21
CA ILE A 123 -9.81 32.55 -1.83
C ILE A 123 -9.13 31.98 -3.09
N SER A 124 -9.85 32.01 -4.22
CA SER A 124 -9.35 31.64 -5.53
C SER A 124 -9.61 32.80 -6.48
N ASP A 125 -8.53 33.40 -6.98
CA ASP A 125 -8.59 34.57 -7.87
C ASP A 125 -8.74 34.19 -9.35
N ASP A 126 -8.43 32.94 -9.71
CA ASP A 126 -8.58 32.43 -11.07
C ASP A 126 -9.91 31.69 -11.25
N PRO A 127 -10.86 32.23 -12.03
CA PRO A 127 -12.15 31.60 -12.27
C PRO A 127 -12.11 30.53 -13.36
N SER A 128 -10.95 30.23 -13.96
CA SER A 128 -10.80 29.21 -15.04
C SER A 128 -11.39 27.85 -14.63
N SER A 129 -11.01 27.34 -13.46
CA SER A 129 -11.50 26.06 -12.92
C SER A 129 -13.02 26.06 -12.75
N LEU A 130 -13.61 27.17 -12.29
CA LEU A 130 -15.07 27.30 -12.18
C LEU A 130 -15.74 27.38 -13.56
N GLN A 131 -15.10 28.04 -14.53
CA GLN A 131 -15.55 28.10 -15.92
C GLN A 131 -15.62 26.72 -16.55
N ASP A 132 -14.59 25.91 -16.34
CA ASP A 132 -14.45 24.59 -16.95
C ASP A 132 -15.47 23.61 -16.38
N VAL A 133 -15.68 23.59 -15.06
CA VAL A 133 -16.78 22.79 -14.47
C VAL A 133 -18.14 23.28 -14.95
N CYS A 134 -18.35 24.59 -15.05
CA CYS A 134 -19.62 25.13 -15.57
C CYS A 134 -19.85 24.76 -17.05
N ASN A 135 -18.79 24.56 -17.84
CA ASN A 135 -18.89 24.11 -19.23
C ASN A 135 -19.16 22.60 -19.26
N SER A 136 -18.35 21.81 -18.56
CA SER A 136 -18.48 20.36 -18.43
C SER A 136 -19.85 19.94 -17.90
N ALA A 137 -20.41 20.65 -16.91
CA ALA A 137 -21.76 20.41 -16.42
C ALA A 137 -22.85 20.69 -17.47
N ARG A 138 -22.64 21.67 -18.36
CA ARG A 138 -23.58 21.96 -19.46
C ARG A 138 -23.44 20.96 -20.60
N ASP A 139 -22.23 20.50 -20.87
CA ASP A 139 -21.97 19.42 -21.83
C ASP A 139 -22.64 18.12 -21.36
N LEU A 140 -22.51 17.79 -20.06
CA LEU A 140 -23.22 16.67 -19.42
C LEU A 140 -24.75 16.77 -19.55
N LEU A 141 -25.29 17.99 -19.61
CA LEU A 141 -26.72 18.25 -19.78
C LEU A 141 -27.17 18.30 -21.26
N GLY A 142 -26.27 18.08 -22.22
CA GLY A 142 -26.56 18.12 -23.66
C GLY A 142 -26.86 19.53 -24.20
N GLU A 143 -26.37 20.59 -23.54
CA GLU A 143 -26.70 21.98 -23.92
C GLU A 143 -25.91 22.54 -25.10
N THR A 144 -24.77 21.93 -25.42
CA THR A 144 -23.78 22.49 -26.34
C THR A 144 -23.84 21.91 -27.76
N SER A 145 -24.64 20.87 -28.03
CA SER A 145 -24.86 20.40 -29.39
C SER A 145 -26.19 19.66 -29.59
N LYS A 146 -26.87 19.97 -30.70
CA LYS A 146 -27.66 18.98 -31.43
C LYS A 146 -26.62 18.15 -32.20
N THR A 147 -26.59 16.81 -32.11
CA THR A 147 -26.24 15.81 -33.17
C THR A 147 -26.10 14.38 -32.56
N GLU A 148 -26.22 13.40 -33.46
CA GLU A 148 -26.35 11.93 -33.46
C GLU A 148 -25.70 11.05 -32.35
N GLU A 149 -26.32 9.87 -32.13
CA GLU A 149 -26.09 8.84 -31.09
C GLU A 149 -24.62 8.34 -30.92
N GLY A 150 -23.71 8.65 -31.86
CA GLY A 150 -22.29 8.27 -31.77
C GLY A 150 -21.40 9.27 -31.02
N GLU A 151 -21.82 10.52 -30.87
CA GLU A 151 -21.06 11.56 -30.16
C GLU A 151 -21.32 11.54 -28.63
N GLU A 152 -22.35 10.81 -28.18
CA GLU A 152 -22.76 10.75 -26.77
C GLU A 152 -21.75 9.98 -25.90
N GLU A 153 -21.20 8.85 -26.36
CA GLU A 153 -20.17 8.10 -25.62
C GLU A 153 -18.86 8.91 -25.48
N GLU A 154 -18.47 9.65 -26.52
CA GLU A 154 -17.27 10.50 -26.51
C GLU A 154 -17.46 11.72 -25.58
N GLN A 155 -18.65 12.29 -25.53
CA GLN A 155 -19.00 13.37 -24.58
C GLN A 155 -19.08 12.86 -23.14
N CYS A 156 -19.60 11.65 -22.92
CA CYS A 156 -19.66 11.00 -21.62
C CYS A 156 -18.25 10.68 -21.08
N ALA A 157 -17.25 10.52 -21.95
CA ALA A 157 -15.85 10.37 -21.55
C ALA A 157 -15.14 11.71 -21.26
N ARG A 158 -15.54 12.81 -21.92
CA ARG A 158 -14.86 14.12 -21.81
C ARG A 158 -15.12 14.85 -20.51
N TRP A 159 -16.35 14.82 -19.98
CA TRP A 159 -16.64 15.51 -18.71
C TRP A 159 -15.82 14.91 -17.56
N ALA A 160 -15.60 13.58 -17.57
CA ALA A 160 -14.83 12.87 -16.56
C ALA A 160 -13.37 13.34 -16.55
N GLN A 161 -12.77 13.57 -17.72
CA GLN A 161 -11.42 14.12 -17.84
C GLN A 161 -11.33 15.52 -17.21
N VAL A 162 -12.26 16.42 -17.55
CA VAL A 162 -12.29 17.78 -16.99
C VAL A 162 -12.43 17.76 -15.47
N VAL A 163 -13.28 16.89 -14.94
CA VAL A 163 -13.45 16.77 -13.48
C VAL A 163 -12.21 16.18 -12.81
N VAL A 164 -11.55 15.20 -13.42
CA VAL A 164 -10.31 14.64 -12.87
C VAL A 164 -9.18 15.65 -12.92
N ASP A 165 -9.02 16.40 -14.00
CA ASP A 165 -8.01 17.46 -14.11
C ASP A 165 -8.24 18.55 -13.04
N LEU A 166 -9.50 18.94 -12.82
CA LEU A 166 -9.86 19.80 -11.71
C LEU A 166 -9.48 19.19 -10.35
N VAL A 167 -9.80 17.91 -10.11
CA VAL A 167 -9.46 17.24 -8.86
C VAL A 167 -7.94 17.24 -8.65
N LEU A 168 -7.15 17.01 -9.69
CA LEU A 168 -5.68 17.10 -9.64
C LEU A 168 -5.22 18.53 -9.32
N SER A 169 -5.80 19.55 -9.96
CA SER A 169 -5.54 20.96 -9.65
C SER A 169 -5.83 21.27 -8.17
N MET A 170 -7.00 20.85 -7.67
CA MET A 170 -7.38 20.99 -6.26
C MET A 170 -6.45 20.21 -5.31
N LEU A 171 -5.93 19.05 -5.73
CA LEU A 171 -4.97 18.26 -4.96
C LEU A 171 -3.58 18.89 -4.88
N SER A 172 -3.22 19.70 -5.88
CA SER A 172 -1.97 20.47 -5.89
C SER A 172 -2.00 21.68 -4.94
N MET A 173 -3.20 22.16 -4.59
CA MET A 173 -3.37 23.26 -3.63
C MET A 173 -2.85 22.89 -2.23
N GLN A 174 -2.27 23.87 -1.53
CA GLN A 174 -1.73 23.69 -0.17
C GLN A 174 -2.84 23.39 0.86
N SER A 175 -4.04 23.92 0.66
CA SER A 175 -5.18 23.78 1.59
C SER A 175 -5.68 22.33 1.71
N MET A 176 -5.48 21.72 2.88
CA MET A 176 -5.99 20.37 3.20
C MET A 176 -7.52 20.25 3.04
N HIS A 177 -8.25 21.32 3.34
CA HIS A 177 -9.71 21.36 3.26
C HIS A 177 -10.21 21.27 1.82
N VAL A 178 -9.56 22.00 0.91
CA VAL A 178 -9.85 21.92 -0.53
C VAL A 178 -9.58 20.51 -1.06
N ARG A 179 -8.46 19.92 -0.65
CA ARG A 179 -8.11 18.54 -0.99
C ARG A 179 -9.14 17.54 -0.49
N ALA A 180 -9.64 17.70 0.73
CA ALA A 180 -10.67 16.82 1.30
C ALA A 180 -12.00 16.88 0.51
N VAL A 181 -12.40 18.06 0.04
CA VAL A 181 -13.58 18.22 -0.83
C VAL A 181 -13.33 17.54 -2.19
N ALA A 182 -12.15 17.71 -2.78
CA ALA A 182 -11.79 17.08 -4.05
C ALA A 182 -11.80 15.55 -3.95
N THR A 183 -11.18 14.97 -2.92
CA THR A 183 -11.21 13.51 -2.67
C THR A 183 -12.63 13.00 -2.47
N ALA A 184 -13.48 13.74 -1.75
CA ALA A 184 -14.86 13.34 -1.52
C ALA A 184 -15.71 13.40 -2.80
N ALA A 185 -15.51 14.41 -3.65
CA ALA A 185 -16.18 14.50 -4.94
C ALA A 185 -15.73 13.39 -5.90
N PHE A 186 -14.43 13.10 -5.98
CA PHE A 186 -13.90 12.00 -6.79
C PHE A 186 -14.45 10.64 -6.35
N ALA A 187 -14.64 10.41 -5.05
CA ALA A 187 -15.19 9.17 -4.55
C ALA A 187 -16.62 8.85 -5.03
N LEU A 188 -17.40 9.86 -5.41
CA LEU A 188 -18.73 9.69 -6.03
C LEU A 188 -18.65 9.31 -7.52
N LEU A 189 -17.48 9.45 -8.14
CA LEU A 189 -17.28 9.30 -9.57
C LEU A 189 -16.53 8.00 -9.94
N HIS A 190 -16.25 7.13 -8.97
CA HIS A 190 -15.53 5.89 -9.21
C HIS A 190 -16.18 5.03 -10.31
N ASP A 191 -17.51 4.96 -10.35
CA ASP A 191 -18.26 4.12 -11.28
C ASP A 191 -18.24 4.64 -12.72
N HIS A 192 -17.87 5.93 -12.89
CA HIS A 192 -17.96 6.67 -14.15
C HIS A 192 -16.58 7.12 -14.65
N LEU A 193 -15.49 6.60 -14.07
CA LEU A 193 -14.14 6.95 -14.48
C LEU A 193 -13.82 6.34 -15.86
N SER A 194 -13.46 7.16 -16.84
CA SER A 194 -13.01 6.71 -18.17
C SER A 194 -11.51 6.36 -18.20
N ASP A 195 -11.09 5.67 -19.26
CA ASP A 195 -9.69 5.31 -19.48
C ASP A 195 -8.77 6.53 -19.62
N GLU A 196 -9.25 7.60 -20.26
CA GLU A 196 -8.52 8.86 -20.42
C GLU A 196 -8.47 9.64 -19.11
N ALA A 197 -9.55 9.66 -18.34
CA ALA A 197 -9.59 10.32 -17.05
C ALA A 197 -8.62 9.64 -16.06
N LEU A 198 -8.58 8.29 -16.05
CA LEU A 198 -7.57 7.57 -15.28
C LEU A 198 -6.14 7.88 -15.76
N ALA A 199 -5.93 8.04 -17.06
CA ALA A 199 -4.62 8.36 -17.62
C ALA A 199 -4.06 9.68 -17.06
N LEU A 200 -4.89 10.70 -16.83
CA LEU A 200 -4.47 11.97 -16.23
C LEU A 200 -3.87 11.77 -14.82
N VAL A 201 -4.47 10.91 -14.00
CA VAL A 201 -3.94 10.61 -12.66
C VAL A 201 -2.63 9.83 -12.75
N LEU A 202 -2.52 8.92 -13.73
CA LEU A 202 -1.33 8.10 -13.94
C LEU A 202 -0.16 8.86 -14.57
N GLU A 203 -0.42 9.93 -15.32
CA GLU A 203 0.60 10.80 -15.91
C GLU A 203 1.49 11.44 -14.83
N VAL A 204 0.95 11.67 -13.62
CA VAL A 204 1.70 12.18 -12.46
C VAL A 204 2.91 11.29 -12.08
N PHE A 205 2.83 9.99 -12.38
CA PHE A 205 3.88 9.01 -12.09
C PHE A 205 4.67 8.60 -13.33
N SER A 206 4.22 9.05 -14.50
CA SER A 206 4.98 8.86 -15.73
C SER A 206 6.15 9.83 -15.67
N SER A 207 7.38 9.31 -15.80
CA SER A 207 8.58 10.15 -15.90
C SER A 207 8.40 11.06 -17.11
N LYS A 208 7.94 12.29 -16.90
CA LYS A 208 8.00 13.32 -17.92
C LYS A 208 9.48 13.42 -18.28
N LYS A 209 9.80 13.21 -19.56
CA LYS A 209 11.01 13.73 -20.19
C LYS A 209 10.94 15.27 -20.16
N SER A 210 10.94 15.87 -18.99
CA SER A 210 11.44 17.22 -18.82
C SER A 210 12.95 17.05 -18.73
N GLY A 211 13.64 17.46 -19.79
CA GLY A 211 15.09 17.36 -19.88
C GLY A 211 15.76 18.03 -18.69
N ASP A 212 16.40 17.21 -17.88
CA ASP A 212 17.63 17.53 -17.16
C ASP A 212 18.47 16.26 -17.28
N GLU A 213 19.19 16.19 -18.40
CA GLU A 213 20.44 15.42 -18.45
C GLU A 213 21.41 16.16 -17.55
N GLU A 214 21.81 15.52 -16.44
CA GLU A 214 23.05 15.70 -15.65
C GLU A 214 22.76 15.41 -14.17
N ASP A 215 22.82 14.13 -13.77
CA ASP A 215 23.70 13.69 -12.67
C ASP A 215 23.76 12.15 -12.67
N GLU A 216 24.57 11.59 -13.57
CA GLU A 216 25.13 10.25 -13.36
C GLU A 216 26.30 10.39 -12.38
N GLY A 217 26.14 9.90 -11.15
CA GLY A 217 27.20 9.97 -10.13
C GLY A 217 26.99 9.00 -8.97
N GLU A 218 27.54 7.80 -9.13
CA GLU A 218 27.97 6.85 -8.08
C GLU A 218 26.89 6.19 -7.18
N SER A 219 26.46 5.02 -7.66
CA SER A 219 26.09 3.88 -6.84
C SER A 219 27.33 3.34 -6.12
N ASP A 220 27.34 3.36 -4.80
CA ASP A 220 28.06 2.32 -4.06
C ASP A 220 27.20 1.71 -2.95
N VAL A 221 27.30 0.40 -2.87
CA VAL A 221 26.45 -0.51 -2.11
C VAL A 221 27.15 -0.78 -0.79
N ASP A 222 26.48 -0.60 0.34
CA ASP A 222 26.81 -1.42 1.50
C ASP A 222 25.56 -1.83 2.28
N GLU A 223 25.39 -3.15 2.36
CA GLU A 223 24.33 -3.84 3.10
C GLU A 223 24.97 -4.46 4.35
N GLU A 224 24.64 -4.03 5.57
CA GLU A 224 24.70 -4.92 6.75
C GLU A 224 23.56 -4.66 7.78
N MET A 225 22.64 -5.64 7.82
CA MET A 225 22.02 -6.35 8.96
C MET A 225 21.14 -5.68 10.06
N GLU A 226 19.87 -6.12 10.00
CA GLU A 226 18.99 -6.74 11.04
C GLU A 226 18.89 -6.22 12.49
N GLY A 227 17.63 -5.99 12.91
CA GLY A 227 17.19 -6.16 14.29
C GLY A 227 15.80 -5.61 14.59
N GLY A 228 14.75 -6.43 14.43
CA GLY A 228 13.36 -6.01 14.64
C GLY A 228 12.87 -5.97 16.09
N THR A 229 11.81 -5.20 16.33
CA THR A 229 10.67 -5.53 17.22
C THR A 229 9.47 -4.63 16.92
N GLU A 230 8.29 -5.25 16.88
CA GLU A 230 6.98 -4.63 16.59
C GLU A 230 6.29 -3.99 17.82
N SER A 231 5.23 -3.22 17.49
CA SER A 231 4.05 -2.83 18.30
C SER A 231 4.24 -1.60 19.22
N GLU A 232 3.36 -0.59 19.30
CA GLU A 232 1.91 -0.45 19.07
C GLU A 232 1.55 1.00 18.67
N GLU A 233 0.33 1.17 18.18
CA GLU A 233 -0.39 2.41 17.85
C GLU A 233 -0.46 3.48 18.96
N SER A 234 -0.49 4.76 18.58
CA SER A 234 -1.55 5.69 19.01
C SER A 234 -1.60 6.93 18.10
N ASP A 235 -2.78 7.15 17.51
CA ASP A 235 -3.22 8.45 17.01
C ASP A 235 -3.10 9.51 18.12
N GLU A 236 -2.52 10.68 17.79
CA GLU A 236 -3.03 11.97 18.23
C GLU A 236 -2.65 13.06 17.20
N ALA A 237 -3.69 13.68 16.66
CA ALA A 237 -3.61 14.87 15.85
C ALA A 237 -3.20 16.06 16.74
N SER A 238 -2.02 16.63 16.51
CA SER A 238 -1.72 18.00 16.93
C SER A 238 -0.99 18.75 15.82
N ASP A 239 -1.65 19.81 15.39
CA ASP A 239 -1.20 20.84 14.46
C ASP A 239 -0.21 21.74 15.19
N ALA A 240 1.07 21.60 14.86
CA ALA A 240 2.09 22.59 15.13
C ALA A 240 3.01 22.67 13.90
N GLU A 241 2.75 23.68 13.07
CA GLU A 241 3.72 24.28 12.16
C GLU A 241 4.98 24.68 12.95
N SER A 242 5.87 23.71 13.13
CA SER A 242 7.29 23.93 13.41
C SER A 242 8.05 23.52 12.15
N GLU A 243 8.32 24.49 11.29
CA GLU A 243 9.50 24.42 10.43
C GLU A 243 10.73 24.17 11.35
N GLU A 244 11.63 23.28 10.91
CA GLU A 244 12.79 22.74 11.63
C GLU A 244 12.54 21.50 12.50
N ASN A 245 12.32 20.36 11.85
CA ASN A 245 13.00 19.09 12.15
C ASN A 245 12.81 18.15 10.95
N CYS A 246 13.51 18.43 9.84
CA CYS A 246 13.80 17.36 8.88
C CYS A 246 14.85 16.47 9.52
N ASP A 247 14.52 15.17 9.65
CA ASP A 247 15.47 14.09 9.91
C ASP A 247 16.73 14.29 9.04
N PRO A 248 17.96 13.97 9.52
CA PRO A 248 19.14 14.42 8.80
C PRO A 248 19.21 13.78 7.42
N ASP A 249 19.25 14.66 6.42
CA ASP A 249 19.33 14.36 5.01
C ASP A 249 20.42 13.30 4.74
N GLU A 250 20.04 12.15 4.20
CA GLU A 250 21.00 11.07 3.87
C GLU A 250 22.04 11.58 2.85
N GLU A 251 21.70 12.58 2.05
CA GLU A 251 22.61 13.27 1.13
C GLU A 251 23.66 14.11 1.88
N LEU A 252 23.27 14.78 2.97
CA LEU A 252 24.20 15.50 3.85
C LEU A 252 25.09 14.52 4.62
N ARG A 253 24.54 13.39 5.09
CA ARG A 253 25.32 12.33 5.71
C ARG A 253 26.29 11.70 4.73
N ALA A 254 25.89 11.44 3.49
CA ALA A 254 26.77 10.92 2.45
C ALA A 254 27.89 11.92 2.11
N ARG A 255 27.59 13.21 1.94
CA ARG A 255 28.61 14.25 1.73
C ARG A 255 29.52 14.45 2.93
N LEU A 256 28.99 14.35 4.16
CA LEU A 256 29.79 14.40 5.38
C LEU A 256 30.67 13.16 5.51
N ARG A 257 30.18 11.95 5.20
CA ARG A 257 30.99 10.72 5.16
C ARG A 257 32.08 10.79 4.09
N ALA A 258 31.76 11.30 2.90
CA ALA A 258 32.74 11.53 1.84
C ALA A 258 33.78 12.58 2.25
N ALA A 259 33.38 13.65 2.94
CA ALA A 259 34.29 14.67 3.46
C ALA A 259 35.15 14.16 4.63
N LEU A 260 34.58 13.34 5.53
CA LEU A 260 35.25 12.78 6.71
C LEU A 260 36.08 11.53 6.40
N GLY A 261 35.87 10.88 5.25
CA GLY A 261 36.60 9.70 4.82
C GLY A 261 36.62 8.59 5.88
N GLY A 262 37.79 7.98 6.10
CA GLY A 262 38.00 6.91 7.09
C GLY A 262 37.84 7.31 8.56
N ALA A 263 37.69 8.60 8.89
CA ALA A 263 37.41 9.06 10.26
C ALA A 263 35.93 8.92 10.67
N ALA A 264 35.05 8.56 9.73
CA ALA A 264 33.63 8.31 9.96
C ALA A 264 33.26 6.82 10.00
N ALA A 265 34.25 5.91 9.96
CA ALA A 265 34.00 4.47 10.08
C ALA A 265 33.55 4.12 11.51
N ASP A 266 32.54 3.24 11.61
CA ASP A 266 31.94 2.79 12.87
C ASP A 266 33.01 2.25 13.85
N GLU A 267 32.82 2.54 15.15
CA GLU A 267 33.75 2.27 16.27
C GLU A 267 34.01 0.77 16.58
N ASP A 268 33.91 -0.15 15.61
CA ASP A 268 34.03 -1.60 15.85
C ASP A 268 35.24 -2.29 15.18
N ASP A 269 36.16 -1.56 14.54
CA ASP A 269 37.45 -2.11 14.06
C ASP A 269 38.64 -1.49 14.81
N SER A 270 38.90 -2.03 16.00
CA SER A 270 39.92 -1.58 16.94
C SER A 270 41.32 -2.10 16.58
N ASP A 271 41.87 -1.77 15.40
CA ASP A 271 43.28 -2.00 15.04
C ASP A 271 43.77 -1.09 13.89
N ALA A 272 43.37 0.20 13.86
CA ALA A 272 43.95 1.20 12.97
C ALA A 272 44.79 2.22 13.78
N ASP A 273 46.09 2.32 13.47
CA ASP A 273 47.00 3.32 14.04
C ASP A 273 46.34 4.71 14.01
N GLU A 274 46.30 5.37 15.17
CA GLU A 274 45.77 6.72 15.36
C GLU A 274 46.66 7.73 14.62
N ILE A 275 46.42 7.88 13.31
CA ILE A 275 47.06 8.91 12.48
C ILE A 275 46.45 10.23 12.90
N VAL A 276 47.15 10.97 13.77
CA VAL A 276 46.83 12.36 14.08
C VAL A 276 46.91 13.16 12.77
N PRO A 277 45.78 13.67 12.24
CA PRO A 277 45.80 14.46 11.01
C PRO A 277 46.65 15.70 11.23
N THR A 278 47.44 16.09 10.22
CA THR A 278 48.23 17.32 10.29
C THR A 278 47.31 18.55 10.27
N ASP A 279 47.77 19.69 10.83
CA ASP A 279 46.99 20.95 10.86
C ASP A 279 46.45 21.34 9.47
N GLU A 280 47.20 21.06 8.40
CA GLU A 280 46.80 21.35 7.02
C GLU A 280 45.64 20.46 6.54
N GLN A 281 45.64 19.17 6.93
CA GLN A 281 44.53 18.24 6.65
C GLN A 281 43.27 18.58 7.46
N MET A 282 43.42 19.09 8.69
CA MET A 282 42.29 19.57 9.49
C MET A 282 41.63 20.80 8.85
N PHE A 283 42.42 21.72 8.28
CA PHE A 283 41.87 22.87 7.55
C PHE A 283 41.19 22.48 6.23
N GLU A 284 41.71 21.49 5.52
CA GLU A 284 41.06 20.94 4.32
C GLU A 284 39.74 20.25 4.67
N LEU A 285 39.69 19.50 5.77
CA LEU A 285 38.47 18.86 6.28
C LEU A 285 37.42 19.89 6.68
N ASP A 286 37.79 20.92 7.44
CA ASP A 286 36.89 22.05 7.77
C ASP A 286 36.40 22.77 6.51
N GLY A 287 37.25 22.88 5.48
CA GLY A 287 36.90 23.44 4.17
C GLY A 287 35.82 22.63 3.46
N ALA A 288 35.98 21.30 3.41
CA ALA A 288 35.04 20.36 2.79
C ALA A 288 33.71 20.29 3.56
N ILE A 289 33.76 20.27 4.90
CA ILE A 289 32.57 20.34 5.75
C ILE A 289 31.84 21.67 5.53
N ALA A 290 32.55 22.80 5.53
CA ALA A 290 31.95 24.10 5.28
C ALA A 290 31.37 24.21 3.86
N GLU A 291 31.97 23.56 2.86
CA GLU A 291 31.42 23.49 1.50
C GLU A 291 30.13 22.66 1.45
N ALA A 292 30.06 21.52 2.14
CA ALA A 292 28.84 20.72 2.28
C ALA A 292 27.70 21.53 2.92
N PHE A 293 28.00 22.32 3.98
CA PHE A 293 27.02 23.21 4.60
C PHE A 293 26.66 24.43 3.72
N ARG A 294 27.63 25.04 3.02
CA ARG A 294 27.39 26.17 2.11
C ARG A 294 26.55 25.76 0.91
N GLY A 295 26.72 24.55 0.39
CA GLY A 295 25.88 23.98 -0.68
C GLY A 295 24.40 23.93 -0.31
N ARG A 296 24.08 23.60 0.95
CA ARG A 296 22.69 23.57 1.47
C ARG A 296 22.10 24.96 1.69
N LEU A 297 22.91 25.92 2.11
CA LEU A 297 22.49 27.29 2.37
C LEU A 297 22.25 28.10 1.09
N ARG A 298 22.53 27.54 -0.10
CA ARG A 298 22.18 28.19 -1.37
C ARG A 298 20.64 28.24 -1.50
N PRO A 299 20.06 29.42 -1.75
CA PRO A 299 18.61 29.58 -1.89
C PRO A 299 18.03 28.66 -2.98
N ASP A 300 18.75 28.50 -4.09
CA ASP A 300 18.34 27.63 -5.22
C ASP A 300 18.19 26.15 -4.80
N ASN A 301 19.06 25.65 -3.92
CA ASN A 301 18.98 24.26 -3.43
C ASN A 301 17.86 24.07 -2.41
N LYS A 302 17.61 25.09 -1.57
CA LYS A 302 16.46 25.09 -0.65
C LYS A 302 15.14 25.15 -1.40
N GLU A 303 15.08 25.90 -2.49
CA GLU A 303 13.90 25.98 -3.36
C GLU A 303 13.65 24.66 -4.09
N LYS A 304 14.68 24.06 -4.73
CA LYS A 304 14.60 22.73 -5.35
C LYS A 304 14.16 21.64 -4.37
N SER A 305 14.70 21.66 -3.15
CA SER A 305 14.31 20.72 -2.09
C SER A 305 12.84 20.89 -1.68
N ARG A 306 12.37 22.14 -1.50
CA ARG A 306 10.96 22.42 -1.23
C ARG A 306 10.05 21.97 -2.38
N GLU A 307 10.44 22.23 -3.63
CA GLU A 307 9.69 21.78 -4.81
C GLU A 307 9.58 20.25 -4.87
N ARG A 308 10.68 19.54 -4.61
CA ARG A 308 10.69 18.07 -4.52
C ARG A 308 9.74 17.56 -3.45
N THR A 309 9.76 18.14 -2.25
CA THR A 309 8.85 17.76 -1.15
C THR A 309 7.39 18.03 -1.50
N VAL A 310 7.09 19.17 -2.11
CA VAL A 310 5.73 19.50 -2.59
C VAL A 310 5.26 18.49 -3.64
N ASN A 311 6.14 18.10 -4.57
CA ASN A 311 5.85 17.09 -5.58
C ASN A 311 5.58 15.71 -4.96
N ILE A 312 6.43 15.24 -4.04
CA ILE A 312 6.22 13.99 -3.30
C ILE A 312 4.87 14.01 -2.57
N HIS A 313 4.53 15.10 -1.90
CA HIS A 313 3.22 15.22 -1.23
C HIS A 313 2.06 15.21 -2.23
N PHE A 314 2.21 15.82 -3.41
CA PHE A 314 1.20 15.75 -4.48
C PHE A 314 1.04 14.33 -5.02
N GLN A 315 2.14 13.64 -5.30
CA GLN A 315 2.16 12.24 -5.72
C GLN A 315 1.49 11.33 -4.68
N THR A 316 1.83 11.49 -3.40
CA THR A 316 1.19 10.76 -2.28
C THR A 316 -0.32 11.00 -2.24
N ARG A 317 -0.80 12.22 -2.50
CA ARG A 317 -2.25 12.50 -2.59
C ARG A 317 -2.90 11.80 -3.78
N CYS A 318 -2.22 11.75 -4.93
CA CYS A 318 -2.71 11.03 -6.11
C CYS A 318 -2.75 9.51 -5.87
N LEU A 319 -1.76 8.94 -5.18
CA LEU A 319 -1.78 7.54 -4.75
C LEU A 319 -2.94 7.25 -3.79
N ASN A 320 -3.22 8.17 -2.86
CA ASN A 320 -4.38 8.05 -1.97
C ASN A 320 -5.72 8.10 -2.73
N LEU A 321 -5.78 8.83 -3.83
CA LEU A 321 -6.93 8.84 -4.75
C LEU A 321 -7.12 7.46 -5.41
N LEU A 322 -6.03 6.89 -5.94
CA LEU A 322 -6.02 5.54 -6.52
C LEU A 322 -6.36 4.46 -5.48
N ASN A 323 -5.92 4.63 -4.24
CA ASN A 323 -6.29 3.75 -3.12
C ASN A 323 -7.79 3.75 -2.85
N GLY A 324 -8.41 4.93 -2.84
CA GLY A 324 -9.87 5.07 -2.73
C GLY A 324 -10.58 4.39 -3.90
N TYR A 325 -10.06 4.59 -5.11
CA TYR A 325 -10.62 4.01 -6.32
C TYR A 325 -10.56 2.47 -6.33
N ALA A 326 -9.40 1.88 -6.04
CA ALA A 326 -9.23 0.43 -5.99
C ALA A 326 -10.10 -0.22 -4.89
N LYS A 327 -10.20 0.42 -3.71
CA LYS A 327 -11.02 -0.06 -2.58
C LYS A 327 -12.52 -0.03 -2.84
N SER A 328 -12.99 0.83 -3.75
CA SER A 328 -14.42 0.96 -4.07
C SER A 328 -15.03 -0.35 -4.59
N GLY A 329 -14.23 -1.21 -5.22
CA GLY A 329 -14.70 -2.41 -5.92
C GLY A 329 -15.40 -2.12 -7.24
N MET A 330 -15.42 -0.85 -7.68
CA MET A 330 -16.07 -0.37 -8.90
C MET A 330 -15.07 -0.22 -10.05
N ALA A 331 -13.77 -0.19 -9.74
CA ALA A 331 -12.71 -0.19 -10.75
C ALA A 331 -12.82 -1.42 -11.67
N PRO A 332 -12.89 -1.22 -13.00
CA PRO A 332 -12.72 -2.29 -13.97
C PRO A 332 -11.36 -2.97 -13.85
N LEU A 333 -11.28 -4.23 -14.30
CA LEU A 333 -10.03 -4.99 -14.21
C LEU A 333 -8.90 -4.34 -15.02
N HIS A 334 -9.17 -3.80 -16.21
CA HIS A 334 -8.13 -3.17 -17.04
C HIS A 334 -7.55 -1.92 -16.38
N HIS A 335 -8.37 -1.14 -15.66
CA HIS A 335 -7.88 -0.01 -14.87
C HIS A 335 -6.92 -0.45 -13.76
N LEU A 336 -7.25 -1.52 -13.02
CA LEU A 336 -6.37 -2.04 -11.97
C LEU A 336 -5.04 -2.56 -12.52
N VAL A 337 -5.05 -3.22 -13.68
CA VAL A 337 -3.84 -3.67 -14.38
C VAL A 337 -2.99 -2.46 -14.82
N ARG A 338 -3.63 -1.43 -15.38
CA ARG A 338 -2.95 -0.20 -15.84
C ARG A 338 -2.34 0.61 -14.68
N ILE A 339 -3.04 0.70 -13.55
CA ILE A 339 -2.52 1.30 -12.31
C ILE A 339 -1.28 0.53 -11.86
N ALA A 340 -1.38 -0.80 -11.75
CA ALA A 340 -0.27 -1.63 -11.32
C ALA A 340 0.95 -1.51 -12.24
N ASP A 341 0.74 -1.53 -13.56
CA ASP A 341 1.81 -1.36 -14.55
C ASP A 341 2.53 -0.03 -14.42
N THR A 342 1.77 1.06 -14.30
CA THR A 342 2.33 2.41 -14.15
C THR A 342 3.15 2.52 -12.87
N LEU A 343 2.63 2.01 -11.74
CA LEU A 343 3.29 2.11 -10.45
C LEU A 343 4.53 1.23 -10.33
N VAL A 344 4.52 0.03 -10.93
CA VAL A 344 5.71 -0.82 -11.02
C VAL A 344 6.81 -0.09 -11.80
N LYS A 345 6.50 0.47 -12.97
CA LYS A 345 7.46 1.26 -13.77
C LYS A 345 7.94 2.51 -13.04
N ALA A 346 7.05 3.21 -12.35
CA ALA A 346 7.38 4.40 -11.56
C ALA A 346 8.36 4.05 -10.43
N SER A 347 8.15 2.94 -9.73
CA SER A 347 9.05 2.48 -8.65
C SER A 347 10.46 2.14 -9.13
N SER A 348 10.62 1.84 -10.42
CA SER A 348 11.90 1.56 -11.06
C SER A 348 12.62 2.82 -11.56
N SER A 349 11.92 3.96 -11.62
CA SER A 349 12.51 5.22 -12.09
C SER A 349 13.52 5.78 -11.08
N GLY A 350 14.67 6.29 -11.56
CA GLY A 350 15.72 6.84 -10.68
C GLY A 350 15.22 7.95 -9.75
N ALA A 351 14.27 8.76 -10.22
CA ALA A 351 13.66 9.86 -9.46
C ALA A 351 12.93 9.38 -8.19
N LEU A 352 12.24 8.24 -8.26
CA LEU A 352 11.43 7.69 -7.15
C LEU A 352 12.16 6.61 -6.37
N ARG A 353 13.14 5.93 -6.98
CA ARG A 353 13.91 4.85 -6.35
C ARG A 353 14.69 5.32 -5.11
N SER A 354 15.08 6.60 -5.06
CA SER A 354 15.79 7.20 -3.93
C SER A 354 14.90 7.68 -2.78
N SER A 355 13.58 7.79 -2.98
CA SER A 355 12.66 8.30 -1.96
C SER A 355 11.91 7.16 -1.27
N HIS A 356 12.33 6.83 -0.04
CA HIS A 356 11.67 5.78 0.76
C HIS A 356 10.20 6.10 1.08
N GLU A 357 9.87 7.38 1.30
CA GLU A 357 8.50 7.80 1.62
C GLU A 357 7.54 7.44 0.49
N ILE A 358 7.83 7.87 -0.75
CA ILE A 358 6.94 7.60 -1.89
C ILE A 358 6.91 6.11 -2.25
N LEU A 359 8.03 5.39 -2.10
CA LEU A 359 8.07 3.94 -2.33
C LEU A 359 7.19 3.17 -1.35
N ASN A 360 7.09 3.60 -0.09
CA ASN A 360 6.16 3.00 0.87
C ASN A 360 4.70 3.21 0.42
N VAL A 361 4.33 4.42 0.00
CA VAL A 361 2.98 4.71 -0.47
C VAL A 361 2.65 3.95 -1.77
N ILE A 362 3.62 3.81 -2.69
CA ILE A 362 3.48 2.99 -3.90
C ILE A 362 3.28 1.52 -3.52
N ALA A 363 4.10 1.00 -2.59
CA ALA A 363 3.97 -0.37 -2.10
C ALA A 363 2.56 -0.63 -1.52
N ASP A 364 2.09 0.27 -0.65
CA ASP A 364 0.74 0.18 -0.07
C ASP A 364 -0.35 0.20 -1.14
N THR A 365 -0.18 1.04 -2.16
CA THR A 365 -1.14 1.13 -3.28
C THR A 365 -1.17 -0.16 -4.08
N LEU A 366 -0.01 -0.75 -4.41
CA LEU A 366 0.09 -2.05 -5.06
C LEU A 366 -0.48 -3.19 -4.19
N HIS A 367 -0.30 -3.11 -2.87
CA HIS A 367 -0.88 -4.07 -1.93
C HIS A 367 -2.42 -3.98 -1.91
N ILE A 368 -2.99 -2.77 -1.95
CA ILE A 368 -4.44 -2.55 -2.04
C ILE A 368 -4.99 -3.09 -3.36
N VAL A 369 -4.33 -2.79 -4.48
CA VAL A 369 -4.71 -3.32 -5.80
C VAL A 369 -4.68 -4.85 -5.79
N SER A 370 -3.59 -5.46 -5.31
CA SER A 370 -3.45 -6.92 -5.25
C SER A 370 -4.43 -7.62 -4.30
N SER A 371 -4.94 -6.90 -3.29
CA SER A 371 -5.97 -7.39 -2.37
C SER A 371 -7.40 -7.30 -2.93
N THR A 372 -7.60 -6.62 -4.06
CA THR A 372 -8.94 -6.35 -4.62
C THR A 372 -9.56 -7.61 -5.21
N ARG A 373 -10.75 -7.99 -4.73
CA ARG A 373 -11.45 -9.22 -5.17
C ARG A 373 -12.64 -8.99 -6.11
N LYS A 374 -13.24 -7.81 -6.03
CA LYS A 374 -14.40 -7.39 -6.82
C LYS A 374 -13.93 -6.39 -7.89
N PHE A 375 -14.45 -6.54 -9.09
CA PHE A 375 -14.16 -5.68 -10.23
C PHE A 375 -15.48 -5.15 -10.76
N GLY A 376 -15.53 -3.89 -11.18
CA GLY A 376 -16.74 -3.31 -11.78
C GLY A 376 -17.10 -3.97 -13.10
N ALA A 377 -16.09 -4.16 -13.96
CA ALA A 377 -16.20 -4.87 -15.23
C ALA A 377 -14.95 -5.73 -15.50
N THR A 378 -15.13 -6.80 -16.28
CA THR A 378 -14.04 -7.68 -16.73
C THR A 378 -13.89 -7.55 -18.25
N SER A 379 -12.70 -7.14 -18.69
CA SER A 379 -12.28 -7.02 -20.10
C SER A 379 -11.15 -8.01 -20.42
N ASP A 380 -10.90 -8.29 -21.71
CA ASP A 380 -9.80 -9.18 -22.11
C ASP A 380 -8.45 -8.45 -22.08
N VAL A 381 -7.81 -8.45 -20.92
CA VAL A 381 -6.48 -7.86 -20.69
C VAL A 381 -5.39 -8.92 -20.45
N ARG A 382 -5.54 -10.11 -21.04
CA ARG A 382 -4.61 -11.23 -20.80
C ARG A 382 -3.18 -10.94 -21.25
N SER A 383 -3.00 -10.28 -22.39
CA SER A 383 -1.69 -9.87 -22.90
C SER A 383 -0.99 -8.92 -21.93
N ASP A 384 -1.75 -7.94 -21.42
CA ASP A 384 -1.22 -6.89 -20.55
C ASP A 384 -0.83 -7.48 -19.21
N ILE A 385 -1.64 -8.41 -18.69
CA ILE A 385 -1.31 -9.17 -17.48
C ILE A 385 -0.02 -9.99 -17.67
N GLN A 386 0.15 -10.65 -18.81
CA GLN A 386 1.36 -11.43 -19.09
C GLN A 386 2.60 -10.53 -19.17
N SER A 387 2.52 -9.42 -19.91
CA SER A 387 3.59 -8.43 -20.02
C SER A 387 3.96 -7.87 -18.64
N LEU A 388 2.96 -7.43 -17.88
CA LEU A 388 3.17 -6.87 -16.54
C LEU A 388 3.77 -7.90 -15.58
N THR A 389 3.38 -9.18 -15.67
CA THR A 389 3.95 -10.23 -14.82
C THR A 389 5.43 -10.43 -15.09
N SER A 390 5.86 -10.37 -16.35
CA SER A 390 7.27 -10.38 -16.72
C SER A 390 8.01 -9.18 -16.13
N THR A 391 7.46 -7.97 -16.26
CA THR A 391 8.04 -6.75 -15.67
C THR A 391 8.14 -6.85 -14.14
N VAL A 392 7.11 -7.36 -13.46
CA VAL A 392 7.14 -7.57 -12.00
C VAL A 392 8.23 -8.57 -11.63
N MET A 393 8.41 -9.65 -12.38
CA MET A 393 9.47 -10.65 -12.13
C MET A 393 10.87 -10.06 -12.25
N GLU A 394 11.10 -9.21 -13.24
CA GLU A 394 12.36 -8.46 -13.39
C GLU A 394 12.57 -7.51 -12.20
N GLN A 395 11.53 -6.78 -11.79
CA GLN A 395 11.63 -5.85 -10.65
C GLN A 395 11.87 -6.53 -9.32
N VAL A 396 11.31 -7.72 -9.08
CA VAL A 396 11.56 -8.48 -7.84
C VAL A 396 13.04 -8.86 -7.68
N MET A 397 13.78 -8.97 -8.78
CA MET A 397 15.23 -9.22 -8.74
C MET A 397 16.04 -7.95 -8.44
N LEU A 398 15.52 -6.77 -8.76
CA LEU A 398 16.25 -5.49 -8.72
C LEU A 398 15.93 -4.61 -7.50
N VAL A 399 14.77 -4.78 -6.88
CA VAL A 399 14.31 -3.91 -5.78
C VAL A 399 14.85 -4.43 -4.45
N SER A 400 15.56 -3.59 -3.69
CA SER A 400 16.02 -3.89 -2.33
C SER A 400 14.98 -3.57 -1.26
N HIS A 401 14.13 -2.56 -1.50
CA HIS A 401 13.13 -2.06 -0.56
C HIS A 401 12.10 -3.13 -0.12
N VAL A 402 12.03 -3.42 1.18
CA VAL A 402 11.27 -4.55 1.74
C VAL A 402 9.77 -4.46 1.47
N ALA A 403 9.14 -3.30 1.69
CA ALA A 403 7.71 -3.13 1.47
C ALA A 403 7.34 -3.34 -0.01
N MET A 404 8.21 -2.90 -0.92
CA MET A 404 8.02 -3.10 -2.36
C MET A 404 8.17 -4.57 -2.73
N LYS A 405 9.18 -5.30 -2.22
CA LYS A 405 9.33 -6.75 -2.46
C LYS A 405 8.07 -7.54 -2.09
N ASN A 406 7.48 -7.25 -0.93
CA ASN A 406 6.27 -7.90 -0.46
C ASN A 406 5.06 -7.56 -1.35
N SER A 407 4.95 -6.29 -1.75
CA SER A 407 3.86 -5.82 -2.62
C SER A 407 3.96 -6.39 -4.03
N LEU A 408 5.16 -6.47 -4.61
CA LEU A 408 5.40 -7.12 -5.90
C LEU A 408 5.09 -8.63 -5.85
N SER A 409 5.44 -9.30 -4.74
CA SER A 409 5.11 -10.71 -4.51
C SER A 409 3.60 -10.95 -4.50
N ALA A 410 2.85 -10.09 -3.79
CA ALA A 410 1.39 -10.11 -3.76
C ALA A 410 0.77 -9.78 -5.13
N LEU A 411 1.32 -8.79 -5.83
CA LEU A 411 0.88 -8.37 -7.15
C LEU A 411 1.03 -9.50 -8.18
N CYS A 412 2.15 -10.22 -8.18
CA CYS A 412 2.37 -11.30 -9.13
C CYS A 412 1.31 -12.41 -9.00
N ALA A 413 1.01 -12.84 -7.77
CA ALA A 413 -0.07 -13.80 -7.51
C ALA A 413 -1.45 -13.25 -7.90
N PHE A 414 -1.71 -11.97 -7.64
CA PHE A 414 -2.93 -11.27 -8.07
C PHE A 414 -3.11 -11.29 -9.59
N LEU A 415 -2.06 -10.97 -10.35
CA LEU A 415 -2.09 -10.93 -11.82
C LEU A 415 -2.48 -12.29 -12.42
N ILE A 416 -1.87 -13.36 -11.93
CA ILE A 416 -2.20 -14.73 -12.37
C ILE A 416 -3.66 -15.08 -12.04
N ARG A 417 -4.14 -14.68 -10.86
CA ARG A 417 -5.54 -14.87 -10.46
C ARG A 417 -6.49 -14.11 -11.39
N CYS A 418 -6.16 -12.88 -11.74
CA CYS A 418 -6.90 -12.07 -12.70
C CYS A 418 -6.93 -12.72 -14.09
N HIS A 419 -5.78 -13.21 -14.58
CA HIS A 419 -5.73 -13.94 -15.85
C HIS A 419 -6.63 -15.18 -15.85
N LYS A 420 -6.59 -16.00 -14.78
CA LYS A 420 -7.47 -17.16 -14.62
C LYS A 420 -8.95 -16.75 -14.59
N LYS A 421 -9.28 -15.64 -13.91
CA LYS A 421 -10.65 -15.10 -13.85
C LYS A 421 -11.15 -14.64 -15.23
N VAL A 422 -10.34 -13.88 -15.97
CA VAL A 422 -10.67 -13.44 -17.35
C VAL A 422 -10.94 -14.63 -18.26
N CYS A 423 -10.08 -15.67 -18.21
CA CYS A 423 -10.30 -16.90 -18.98
C CYS A 423 -11.62 -17.60 -18.61
N SER A 424 -12.01 -17.57 -17.33
CA SER A 424 -13.23 -18.22 -16.84
C SER A 424 -14.49 -17.43 -17.18
N GLU A 425 -14.48 -16.11 -17.06
CA GLU A 425 -15.65 -15.26 -17.27
C GLU A 425 -15.93 -15.02 -18.76
N LEU A 426 -14.87 -14.85 -19.58
CA LEU A 426 -15.00 -14.59 -21.01
C LEU A 426 -15.00 -15.87 -21.87
N ASN A 427 -14.99 -17.06 -21.27
CA ASN A 427 -14.96 -18.36 -21.95
C ASN A 427 -13.87 -18.49 -23.04
N VAL A 428 -12.74 -17.81 -22.86
CA VAL A 428 -11.64 -17.85 -23.85
C VAL A 428 -10.90 -19.19 -23.75
N LYS A 429 -10.47 -19.74 -24.89
CA LYS A 429 -9.64 -20.96 -24.93
C LYS A 429 -8.47 -20.80 -23.98
N LYS A 430 -8.37 -21.71 -23.00
CA LYS A 430 -7.22 -21.81 -22.09
C LYS A 430 -5.98 -22.01 -22.97
N GLY A 431 -5.12 -21.01 -23.07
CA GLY A 431 -3.76 -21.18 -23.59
C GLY A 431 -2.96 -22.12 -22.68
N ASP A 432 -1.64 -21.96 -22.61
CA ASP A 432 -0.86 -22.65 -21.58
C ASP A 432 -1.44 -22.30 -20.19
N LYS A 433 -1.95 -23.33 -19.50
CA LYS A 433 -2.61 -23.18 -18.19
C LYS A 433 -1.66 -22.60 -17.14
N HIS A 434 -0.36 -22.77 -17.35
CA HIS A 434 0.68 -22.48 -16.37
C HIS A 434 1.85 -21.68 -16.98
N TRP A 435 1.55 -20.76 -17.91
CA TRP A 435 2.55 -19.90 -18.57
C TRP A 435 3.49 -19.14 -17.61
N TYR A 436 3.06 -18.92 -16.37
CA TYR A 436 3.82 -18.25 -15.32
C TYR A 436 4.82 -19.17 -14.61
N MET A 437 4.63 -20.49 -14.64
CA MET A 437 5.50 -21.44 -13.91
C MET A 437 6.96 -21.40 -14.38
N PRO A 438 7.27 -21.32 -15.68
CA PRO A 438 8.65 -21.15 -16.13
C PRO A 438 9.34 -19.90 -15.55
N LEU A 439 8.61 -18.79 -15.41
CA LEU A 439 9.13 -17.56 -14.81
C LEU A 439 9.46 -17.79 -13.33
N TYR A 440 8.54 -18.38 -12.57
CA TYR A 440 8.75 -18.69 -11.16
C TYR A 440 9.90 -19.67 -10.93
N MET A 441 10.01 -20.72 -11.75
CA MET A 441 11.08 -21.71 -11.61
C MET A 441 12.45 -21.13 -11.99
N LYS A 442 12.52 -20.25 -12.99
CA LYS A 442 13.73 -19.49 -13.31
C LYS A 442 14.16 -18.60 -12.14
N THR A 443 13.23 -17.82 -11.59
CA THR A 443 13.48 -16.93 -10.45
C THR A 443 13.85 -17.72 -9.19
N LEU A 444 13.24 -18.88 -8.96
CA LEU A 444 13.59 -19.78 -7.85
C LEU A 444 15.03 -20.28 -7.99
N ASN A 445 15.45 -20.68 -9.18
CA ASN A 445 16.82 -21.12 -9.38
C ASN A 445 17.83 -19.99 -9.13
N SER A 446 17.58 -18.77 -9.65
CA SER A 446 18.42 -17.60 -9.32
C SER A 446 18.45 -17.33 -7.81
N TYR A 447 17.31 -17.41 -7.11
CA TYR A 447 17.25 -17.28 -5.66
C TYR A 447 18.06 -18.32 -4.89
N LEU A 448 18.13 -19.55 -5.39
CA LEU A 448 18.88 -20.64 -4.76
C LEU A 448 20.38 -20.63 -5.14
N ASP A 449 20.74 -20.12 -6.32
CA ASP A 449 22.09 -20.17 -6.88
C ASP A 449 22.91 -18.92 -6.60
N GLU A 450 22.27 -17.76 -6.58
CA GLU A 450 22.90 -16.44 -6.43
C GLU A 450 22.56 -15.84 -5.06
N ASN A 451 23.36 -14.89 -4.57
CA ASN A 451 22.94 -14.01 -3.47
C ASN A 451 21.95 -13.00 -4.04
N SER A 452 20.74 -13.45 -4.34
CA SER A 452 19.70 -12.60 -4.91
C SER A 452 18.94 -11.85 -3.80
N HIS A 453 18.50 -10.63 -4.08
CA HIS A 453 17.61 -9.87 -3.20
C HIS A 453 16.15 -10.38 -3.24
N VAL A 454 15.85 -11.48 -3.95
CA VAL A 454 14.50 -12.02 -4.11
C VAL A 454 13.95 -12.44 -2.74
N SER A 455 12.73 -11.98 -2.44
CA SER A 455 12.03 -12.37 -1.21
C SER A 455 11.44 -13.77 -1.34
N PRO A 456 11.60 -14.67 -0.35
CA PRO A 456 10.92 -15.98 -0.34
C PRO A 456 9.39 -15.85 -0.36
N GLN A 457 8.85 -14.69 0.03
CA GLN A 457 7.41 -14.39 -0.03
C GLN A 457 6.85 -14.48 -1.45
N LEU A 458 7.66 -14.27 -2.49
CA LEU A 458 7.25 -14.45 -3.89
C LEU A 458 6.68 -15.86 -4.12
N PHE A 459 7.42 -16.88 -3.66
CA PHE A 459 7.05 -18.29 -3.85
C PHE A 459 5.95 -18.71 -2.88
N VAL A 460 6.02 -18.25 -1.62
CA VAL A 460 4.98 -18.54 -0.62
C VAL A 460 3.63 -18.01 -1.09
N LYS A 461 3.56 -16.79 -1.61
CA LYS A 461 2.30 -16.20 -2.08
C LYS A 461 1.70 -16.94 -3.27
N LEU A 462 2.54 -17.42 -4.19
CA LEU A 462 2.08 -18.25 -5.29
C LEU A 462 1.48 -19.56 -4.77
N MET A 463 2.16 -20.24 -3.85
CA MET A 463 1.68 -21.49 -3.25
C MET A 463 0.38 -21.29 -2.47
N GLU A 464 0.24 -20.20 -1.70
CA GLU A 464 -1.00 -19.86 -0.98
C GLU A 464 -2.17 -19.62 -1.94
N THR A 465 -1.90 -19.00 -3.08
CA THR A 465 -2.93 -18.65 -4.08
C THR A 465 -3.29 -19.83 -4.97
N PHE A 466 -2.31 -20.69 -5.26
CA PHE A 466 -2.43 -21.85 -6.14
C PHE A 466 -1.79 -23.10 -5.49
N PRO A 467 -2.48 -23.72 -4.52
CA PRO A 467 -1.98 -24.91 -3.83
C PRO A 467 -1.67 -26.09 -4.76
N GLU A 468 -2.23 -26.11 -5.99
CA GLU A 468 -1.93 -27.15 -6.98
C GLU A 468 -0.44 -27.23 -7.34
N HIS A 469 0.29 -26.11 -7.20
CA HIS A 469 1.72 -26.03 -7.55
C HIS A 469 2.66 -26.41 -6.41
N CYS A 470 2.16 -26.60 -5.19
CA CYS A 470 3.04 -26.95 -4.08
C CYS A 470 3.81 -28.25 -4.33
N HIS A 471 3.24 -29.20 -5.08
CA HIS A 471 3.94 -30.41 -5.49
C HIS A 471 5.15 -30.12 -6.39
N ASP A 472 4.99 -29.25 -7.39
CA ASP A 472 6.08 -28.83 -8.28
C ASP A 472 7.24 -28.21 -7.48
N PHE A 473 6.92 -27.35 -6.50
CA PHE A 473 7.93 -26.76 -5.62
C PHE A 473 8.59 -27.79 -4.70
N ILE A 474 7.81 -28.69 -4.09
CA ILE A 474 8.33 -29.72 -3.19
C ILE A 474 9.30 -30.65 -3.91
N GLU A 475 8.96 -31.10 -5.12
CA GLU A 475 9.82 -31.97 -5.92
C GLU A 475 11.14 -31.27 -6.25
N HIS A 476 11.08 -30.05 -6.80
CA HIS A 476 12.27 -29.28 -7.17
C HIS A 476 13.15 -28.94 -5.97
N LEU A 477 12.56 -28.47 -4.87
CA LEU A 477 13.28 -28.12 -3.64
C LEU A 477 13.90 -29.33 -2.95
N THR A 478 13.28 -30.52 -3.05
CA THR A 478 13.83 -31.76 -2.49
C THR A 478 15.11 -32.17 -3.23
N GLN A 479 15.09 -32.13 -4.56
CA GLN A 479 16.29 -32.39 -5.38
C GLN A 479 17.42 -31.40 -5.03
N ARG A 480 17.10 -30.12 -4.90
CA ARG A 480 18.08 -29.09 -4.50
C ARG A 480 18.59 -29.27 -3.07
N ALA A 481 17.74 -29.71 -2.15
CA ALA A 481 18.13 -29.94 -0.75
C ALA A 481 19.17 -31.06 -0.64
N THR A 482 19.05 -32.11 -1.46
CA THR A 482 20.02 -33.21 -1.51
C THR A 482 21.36 -32.79 -2.11
N ASP A 483 21.34 -31.89 -3.10
CA ASP A 483 22.56 -31.46 -3.82
C ASP A 483 23.36 -30.39 -3.05
N CYS A 484 22.69 -29.50 -2.30
CA CYS A 484 23.33 -28.40 -1.57
C CYS A 484 23.85 -28.84 -0.19
N ALA A 485 24.81 -29.77 -0.18
CA ALA A 485 25.31 -30.41 1.03
C ALA A 485 26.03 -29.46 2.02
N GLU A 486 26.65 -28.38 1.54
CA GLU A 486 27.71 -27.67 2.27
C GLU A 486 27.38 -26.21 2.68
N ARG A 487 26.40 -25.55 2.05
CA ARG A 487 26.08 -24.13 2.31
C ARG A 487 24.90 -23.96 3.29
N ASN A 488 25.20 -23.62 4.54
CA ASN A 488 24.20 -23.54 5.63
C ASN A 488 23.07 -22.52 5.38
N TYR A 489 23.38 -21.34 4.83
CA TYR A 489 22.40 -20.28 4.58
C TYR A 489 21.36 -20.69 3.51
N LYS A 490 21.85 -21.18 2.36
CA LYS A 490 20.98 -21.67 1.28
C LYS A 490 20.12 -22.85 1.72
N ARG A 491 20.68 -23.75 2.54
CA ARG A 491 19.93 -24.85 3.12
C ARG A 491 18.79 -24.36 4.01
N LEU A 492 19.01 -23.31 4.82
CA LEU A 492 17.95 -22.73 5.63
C LEU A 492 16.80 -22.20 4.76
N HIS A 493 17.11 -21.51 3.66
CA HIS A 493 16.11 -21.02 2.71
C HIS A 493 15.31 -22.15 2.04
N ILE A 494 16.00 -23.20 1.56
CA ILE A 494 15.36 -24.37 0.94
C ILE A 494 14.42 -25.04 1.94
N LEU A 495 14.89 -25.27 3.18
CA LEU A 495 14.08 -25.90 4.22
C LEU A 495 12.89 -25.03 4.62
N GLY A 496 13.08 -23.71 4.74
CA GLY A 496 11.99 -22.78 5.04
C GLY A 496 10.90 -22.79 3.96
N LEU A 497 11.29 -22.81 2.68
CA LEU A 497 10.34 -22.93 1.56
C LEU A 497 9.64 -24.29 1.53
N LEU A 498 10.35 -25.39 1.82
CA LEU A 498 9.75 -26.72 1.97
C LEU A 498 8.72 -26.74 3.11
N VAL A 499 9.07 -26.19 4.28
CA VAL A 499 8.16 -26.07 5.42
C VAL A 499 6.92 -25.26 5.05
N ALA A 500 7.07 -24.14 4.32
CA ALA A 500 5.94 -23.38 3.82
C ALA A 500 5.07 -24.20 2.85
N ALA A 501 5.67 -24.90 1.90
CA ALA A 501 4.96 -25.75 0.94
C ALA A 501 4.18 -26.89 1.64
N PHE A 502 4.78 -27.59 2.60
CA PHE A 502 4.13 -28.66 3.35
C PHE A 502 3.01 -28.19 4.28
N ARG A 503 3.03 -26.92 4.73
CA ARG A 503 1.93 -26.32 5.48
C ARG A 503 0.71 -26.07 4.60
N ILE A 504 0.92 -25.81 3.30
CA ILE A 504 -0.13 -25.45 2.33
C ILE A 504 -0.67 -26.69 1.60
N VAL A 505 0.19 -27.67 1.27
CA VAL A 505 -0.18 -28.91 0.58
C VAL A 505 -1.38 -29.57 1.23
N GLN A 506 -2.38 -29.87 0.40
CA GLN A 506 -3.45 -30.80 0.73
C GLN A 506 -3.13 -32.15 0.09
N VAL A 507 -3.18 -33.21 0.91
CA VAL A 507 -2.92 -34.57 0.46
C VAL A 507 -4.26 -35.21 0.13
N ASP A 508 -4.47 -35.52 -1.15
CA ASP A 508 -5.58 -36.32 -1.64
C ASP A 508 -5.06 -37.71 -2.05
N ALA A 509 -5.96 -38.68 -2.22
CA ALA A 509 -5.62 -40.06 -2.55
C ALA A 509 -4.74 -40.20 -3.82
N SER A 510 -4.84 -39.25 -4.76
CA SER A 510 -4.04 -39.20 -6.00
C SER A 510 -2.63 -38.63 -5.81
N THR A 511 -2.42 -37.71 -4.85
CA THR A 511 -1.12 -37.06 -4.61
C THR A 511 -0.28 -37.76 -3.54
N SER A 512 -0.89 -38.62 -2.74
CA SER A 512 -0.24 -39.44 -1.71
C SER A 512 0.91 -40.31 -2.26
N GLY A 513 0.71 -40.94 -3.43
CA GLY A 513 1.73 -41.79 -4.05
C GLY A 513 2.96 -41.03 -4.58
N GLN A 514 2.78 -39.79 -5.04
CA GLN A 514 3.87 -38.93 -5.52
C GLN A 514 4.68 -38.33 -4.36
N LEU A 515 4.02 -38.08 -3.23
CA LEU A 515 4.65 -37.47 -2.06
C LEU A 515 5.47 -38.48 -1.25
N ALA A 516 5.08 -39.76 -1.22
CA ALA A 516 5.76 -40.82 -0.47
C ALA A 516 7.29 -40.88 -0.67
N PRO A 517 7.86 -40.92 -1.90
CA PRO A 517 9.30 -40.94 -2.08
C PRO A 517 9.98 -39.67 -1.54
N VAL A 518 9.34 -38.52 -1.74
CA VAL A 518 9.86 -37.22 -1.26
C VAL A 518 9.89 -37.17 0.28
N LEU A 519 8.85 -37.67 0.94
CA LEU A 519 8.79 -37.73 2.41
C LEU A 519 9.92 -38.59 2.98
N THR A 520 10.23 -39.72 2.34
CA THR A 520 11.34 -40.60 2.74
C THR A 520 12.68 -39.89 2.58
N THR A 521 12.97 -39.35 1.39
CA THR A 521 14.23 -38.64 1.11
C THR A 521 14.46 -37.47 2.07
N LEU A 522 13.43 -36.64 2.30
CA LEU A 522 13.55 -35.51 3.23
C LEU A 522 13.69 -35.94 4.68
N SER A 523 13.06 -37.04 5.08
CA SER A 523 13.23 -37.60 6.42
C SER A 523 14.67 -38.08 6.63
N GLU A 524 15.21 -38.85 5.69
CA GLU A 524 16.60 -39.34 5.75
C GLU A 524 17.61 -38.20 5.81
N LEU A 525 17.44 -37.19 4.95
CA LEU A 525 18.26 -35.98 4.95
C LEU A 525 18.16 -35.22 6.28
N SER A 526 16.95 -35.04 6.81
CA SER A 526 16.74 -34.33 8.08
C SER A 526 17.34 -35.08 9.27
N ILE A 527 17.18 -36.40 9.32
CA ILE A 527 17.76 -37.26 10.35
C ILE A 527 19.29 -37.21 10.30
N LYS A 528 19.88 -37.28 9.11
CA LYS A 528 21.33 -37.19 8.93
C LYS A 528 21.87 -35.85 9.45
N LEU A 529 21.24 -34.73 9.09
CA LEU A 529 21.66 -33.40 9.52
C LEU A 529 21.51 -33.18 11.03
N LEU A 530 20.43 -33.70 11.63
CA LEU A 530 20.25 -33.66 13.08
C LEU A 530 21.30 -34.52 13.80
N GLY A 531 21.65 -35.67 13.23
CA GLY A 531 22.75 -36.53 13.70
C GLY A 531 24.08 -35.79 13.68
N ASP A 532 24.47 -35.24 12.53
CA ASP A 532 25.73 -34.52 12.36
C ASP A 532 25.86 -33.33 13.35
N MET A 533 24.76 -32.60 13.62
CA MET A 533 24.75 -31.51 14.60
C MET A 533 24.85 -32.02 16.05
N ALA A 534 24.22 -33.15 16.36
CA ALA A 534 24.31 -33.76 17.68
C ALA A 534 25.72 -34.30 17.97
N ASP A 535 26.33 -34.94 16.97
CA ASP A 535 27.67 -35.54 17.07
C ASP A 535 28.75 -34.46 17.20
N LYS A 536 28.65 -33.37 16.41
CA LYS A 536 29.57 -32.23 16.48
C LYS A 536 29.33 -31.30 17.67
N GLN A 537 28.18 -31.42 18.35
CA GLN A 537 27.73 -30.49 19.39
C GLN A 537 27.69 -29.01 18.94
N GLU A 538 27.38 -28.77 17.66
CA GLU A 538 27.28 -27.42 17.06
C GLU A 538 25.84 -27.15 16.56
N PRO A 539 24.89 -26.92 17.49
CA PRO A 539 23.49 -26.74 17.14
C PRO A 539 23.25 -25.37 16.48
N LYS A 540 22.85 -25.38 15.22
CA LYS A 540 22.41 -24.17 14.50
C LYS A 540 20.93 -23.93 14.76
N PHE A 541 20.61 -22.91 15.57
CA PHE A 541 19.24 -22.70 16.08
C PHE A 541 18.17 -22.63 14.99
N HIS A 542 18.33 -21.78 13.97
CA HIS A 542 17.34 -21.62 12.90
C HIS A 542 17.17 -22.90 12.08
N LEU A 543 18.28 -23.56 11.73
CA LEU A 543 18.26 -24.83 11.01
C LEU A 543 17.55 -25.94 11.81
N LEU A 544 17.77 -25.99 13.13
CA LEU A 544 17.09 -26.93 14.02
C LEU A 544 15.58 -26.71 14.04
N VAL A 545 15.12 -25.45 14.04
CA VAL A 545 13.69 -25.12 14.02
C VAL A 545 13.06 -25.63 12.72
N GLU A 546 13.65 -25.33 11.57
CA GLU A 546 13.12 -25.74 10.27
C GLU A 546 13.15 -27.27 10.09
N LEU A 547 14.23 -27.95 10.48
CA LEU A 547 14.29 -29.42 10.43
C LEU A 547 13.25 -30.08 11.34
N CYS A 548 13.04 -29.54 12.55
CA CYS A 548 12.01 -30.05 13.45
C CYS A 548 10.59 -29.83 12.86
N ASP A 549 10.33 -28.65 12.30
CA ASP A 549 9.05 -28.36 11.66
C ASP A 549 8.80 -29.24 10.45
N LEU A 550 9.82 -29.45 9.62
CA LEU A 550 9.75 -30.32 8.46
C LEU A 550 9.40 -31.76 8.88
N LEU A 551 10.09 -32.33 9.87
CA LEU A 551 9.81 -33.69 10.35
C LEU A 551 8.40 -33.81 10.96
N LEU A 552 7.93 -32.80 11.71
CA LEU A 552 6.57 -32.79 12.25
C LEU A 552 5.50 -32.71 11.14
N LEU A 553 5.75 -31.91 10.11
CA LEU A 553 4.86 -31.80 8.95
C LEU A 553 4.87 -33.09 8.14
N ILE A 554 6.02 -33.70 7.90
CA ILE A 554 6.14 -35.02 7.25
C ILE A 554 5.34 -36.06 8.03
N ALA A 555 5.46 -36.09 9.36
CA ALA A 555 4.70 -37.00 10.21
C ALA A 555 3.20 -36.83 10.04
N LYS A 556 2.73 -35.58 10.02
CA LYS A 556 1.33 -35.22 9.78
C LYS A 556 0.87 -35.66 8.39
N GLN A 557 1.67 -35.45 7.34
CA GLN A 557 1.32 -35.85 5.99
C GLN A 557 1.31 -37.37 5.81
N CYS A 558 2.22 -38.11 6.47
CA CYS A 558 2.19 -39.58 6.50
C CYS A 558 0.90 -40.09 7.16
N THR A 559 0.49 -39.48 8.28
CA THR A 559 -0.77 -39.86 8.95
C THR A 559 -2.01 -39.59 8.10
N ASN A 560 -2.02 -38.49 7.33
CA ASN A 560 -3.13 -38.16 6.44
C ASN A 560 -3.17 -39.09 5.22
N SER A 561 -2.00 -39.52 4.73
CA SER A 561 -1.83 -40.40 3.57
C SER A 561 -2.05 -41.89 3.87
N GLY A 562 -2.00 -42.30 5.14
CA GLY A 562 -1.94 -43.72 5.51
C GLY A 562 -0.59 -44.39 5.17
N VAL A 563 0.46 -43.61 4.88
CA VAL A 563 1.81 -44.10 4.56
C VAL A 563 2.60 -44.32 5.86
N GLU A 564 3.43 -45.36 5.89
CA GLU A 564 4.32 -45.60 7.04
C GLU A 564 5.29 -44.43 7.22
N CYS A 565 5.31 -43.89 8.44
CA CYS A 565 6.03 -42.66 8.72
C CYS A 565 7.53 -42.96 8.95
N PRO A 566 8.47 -42.40 8.16
CA PRO A 566 9.89 -42.75 8.21
C PRO A 566 10.59 -42.43 9.54
N ILE A 567 9.98 -41.58 10.38
CA ILE A 567 10.51 -41.21 11.70
C ILE A 567 10.07 -42.15 12.83
N ARG A 568 9.04 -42.99 12.64
CA ARG A 568 8.55 -43.87 13.72
C ARG A 568 9.56 -44.98 14.01
N GLY A 569 9.88 -45.17 15.29
CA GLY A 569 10.82 -46.20 15.73
C GLY A 569 12.29 -45.93 15.36
N ASN A 570 12.62 -44.72 14.87
CA ASN A 570 13.99 -44.38 14.49
C ASN A 570 14.84 -44.08 15.74
N SER A 571 15.56 -45.08 16.24
CA SER A 571 16.39 -45.00 17.45
C SER A 571 17.53 -43.99 17.33
N LYS A 572 18.12 -43.81 16.14
CA LYS A 572 19.16 -42.81 15.89
C LYS A 572 18.61 -41.40 16.06
N LEU A 573 17.44 -41.12 15.46
CA LEU A 573 16.77 -39.82 15.61
C LEU A 573 16.40 -39.53 17.06
N GLU A 574 15.91 -40.52 17.81
CA GLU A 574 15.59 -40.36 19.24
C GLU A 574 16.83 -39.99 20.07
N GLN A 575 17.96 -40.64 19.82
CA GLN A 575 19.23 -40.34 20.47
C GLN A 575 19.70 -38.91 20.12
N SER A 576 19.74 -38.55 18.83
CA SER A 576 20.15 -37.21 18.40
C SER A 576 19.27 -36.10 19.00
N LEU A 577 17.95 -36.28 19.00
CA LEU A 577 17.01 -35.33 19.61
C LEU A 577 17.19 -35.21 21.12
N THR A 578 17.50 -36.31 21.81
CA THR A 578 17.74 -36.31 23.26
C THR A 578 19.03 -35.57 23.61
N THR A 579 20.11 -35.80 22.84
CA THR A 579 21.37 -35.06 22.96
C THR A 579 21.15 -33.57 22.72
N LEU A 580 20.50 -33.21 21.62
CA LEU A 580 20.20 -31.80 21.28
C LEU A 580 19.32 -31.12 22.33
N ARG A 581 18.35 -31.82 22.92
CA ARG A 581 17.48 -31.28 24.00
C ARG A 581 18.27 -30.84 25.24
N GLY A 582 19.40 -31.48 25.53
CA GLY A 582 20.27 -31.14 26.67
C GLY A 582 21.02 -29.82 26.51
N MET A 583 21.21 -29.35 25.27
CA MET A 583 22.05 -28.19 24.95
C MET A 583 21.38 -26.86 25.33
N LYS A 584 22.18 -25.86 25.75
CA LYS A 584 21.68 -24.55 26.19
C LYS A 584 20.81 -23.87 25.12
N ILE A 585 21.21 -23.92 23.85
CA ILE A 585 20.50 -23.28 22.73
C ILE A 585 19.09 -23.86 22.52
N CYS A 586 18.89 -25.15 22.83
CA CYS A 586 17.64 -25.88 22.67
C CYS A 586 16.67 -25.70 23.84
N LYS A 587 17.07 -24.98 24.91
CA LYS A 587 16.20 -24.69 26.06
C LYS A 587 15.23 -23.54 25.81
N LYS A 588 15.38 -22.78 24.72
CA LYS A 588 14.39 -21.78 24.28
C LYS A 588 13.03 -22.46 24.08
N LYS A 589 11.96 -21.83 24.60
CA LYS A 589 10.58 -22.38 24.63
C LYS A 589 10.11 -23.03 23.32
N PRO A 590 10.22 -22.41 22.13
CA PRO A 590 9.65 -22.98 20.91
C PRO A 590 10.36 -24.28 20.48
N LEU A 591 11.70 -24.31 20.52
CA LEU A 591 12.48 -25.46 20.10
C LEU A 591 12.34 -26.63 21.09
N LYS A 592 12.31 -26.34 22.40
CA LYS A 592 12.08 -27.36 23.44
C LYS A 592 10.75 -28.10 23.24
N LEU A 593 9.69 -27.38 22.87
CA LEU A 593 8.36 -27.96 22.65
C LEU A 593 8.32 -28.81 21.37
N LYS A 594 8.94 -28.33 20.28
CA LYS A 594 9.05 -29.06 19.00
C LYS A 594 9.82 -30.38 19.17
N ILE A 595 10.99 -30.33 19.81
CA ILE A 595 11.81 -31.52 20.10
C ILE A 595 11.05 -32.51 20.98
N ALA A 596 10.36 -32.04 22.03
CA ALA A 596 9.57 -32.93 22.89
C ALA A 596 8.40 -33.59 22.13
N THR A 597 7.79 -32.88 21.19
CA THR A 597 6.71 -33.41 20.34
C THR A 597 7.25 -34.44 19.35
N LEU A 598 8.42 -34.19 18.75
CA LEU A 598 9.11 -35.14 17.88
C LEU A 598 9.48 -36.43 18.61
N ILE A 599 10.09 -36.34 19.80
CA ILE A 599 10.43 -37.53 20.60
C ILE A 599 9.18 -38.38 20.85
N LYS A 600 8.04 -37.76 21.20
CA LYS A 600 6.78 -38.49 21.34
C LYS A 600 6.34 -39.17 20.04
N SER A 601 6.45 -38.48 18.90
CA SER A 601 6.08 -39.04 17.59
C SER A 601 6.98 -40.20 17.14
N VAL A 602 8.26 -40.20 17.54
CA VAL A 602 9.18 -41.32 17.30
C VAL A 602 8.81 -42.53 18.15
N GLN A 603 8.43 -42.29 19.42
CA GLN A 603 8.13 -43.32 20.42
C GLN A 603 6.74 -43.97 20.27
N THR A 604 5.81 -43.38 19.50
CA THR A 604 4.48 -43.99 19.29
C THR A 604 4.58 -45.25 18.42
N SER A 605 4.52 -46.42 19.06
CA SER A 605 4.45 -47.73 18.40
C SER A 605 3.06 -47.97 17.79
N SER A 606 3.01 -48.76 16.71
CA SER A 606 1.78 -49.25 16.09
C SER A 606 0.98 -50.10 17.09
N GLY A 607 -0.15 -49.59 17.58
CA GLY A 607 -1.01 -50.34 18.50
C GLY A 607 -2.37 -49.69 18.75
N SER A 608 -3.39 -50.17 18.02
CA SER A 608 -4.83 -49.97 18.19
C SER A 608 -5.41 -48.55 18.02
N ALA A 609 -6.22 -48.42 16.98
CA ALA A 609 -7.28 -47.43 16.92
C ALA A 609 -8.22 -47.63 18.12
N SER A 610 -8.23 -46.67 19.04
CA SER A 610 -9.39 -46.38 19.87
C SER A 610 -9.78 -44.94 19.58
N GLU A 611 -10.91 -44.78 18.91
CA GLU A 611 -11.65 -43.53 18.82
C GLU A 611 -11.79 -42.92 20.22
N LYS A 612 -11.03 -41.86 20.50
CA LYS A 612 -11.44 -40.85 21.46
C LYS A 612 -11.32 -39.50 20.79
N SER A 613 -12.44 -39.09 20.21
CA SER A 613 -12.77 -37.70 19.90
C SER A 613 -12.30 -36.76 21.03
N PRO A 614 -11.67 -35.61 20.72
CA PRO A 614 -11.41 -34.61 21.74
C PRO A 614 -12.76 -34.09 22.25
N LYS A 615 -12.97 -34.12 23.57
CA LYS A 615 -14.10 -33.47 24.22
C LYS A 615 -14.11 -32.00 23.83
N ARG A 616 -15.14 -31.60 23.09
CA ARG A 616 -15.59 -30.22 22.91
C ARG A 616 -15.72 -29.57 24.29
N GLU A 617 -14.81 -28.67 24.64
CA GLU A 617 -15.08 -27.67 25.67
C GLU A 617 -16.23 -26.79 25.18
N LYS A 618 -17.38 -26.95 25.81
CA LYS A 618 -18.53 -26.04 25.67
C LYS A 618 -18.10 -24.65 26.14
N ARG A 619 -17.72 -23.77 25.20
CA ARG A 619 -17.88 -22.33 25.39
C ARG A 619 -19.35 -22.05 25.66
N LYS A 620 -19.66 -21.56 26.87
CA LYS A 620 -21.00 -21.07 27.24
C LYS A 620 -21.40 -19.93 26.30
N SER A 621 -22.46 -20.17 25.55
CA SER A 621 -23.27 -19.14 24.91
C SER A 621 -24.12 -18.45 25.97
N SER A 622 -23.84 -17.19 26.31
CA SER A 622 -24.78 -16.33 27.03
C SER A 622 -25.64 -15.56 26.02
N GLY A 623 -26.68 -16.22 25.53
CA GLY A 623 -27.85 -15.54 24.98
C GLY A 623 -28.90 -15.48 26.07
N LEU A 624 -29.23 -14.29 26.56
CA LEU A 624 -30.42 -14.04 27.37
C LEU A 624 -31.30 -13.09 26.58
N ASN A 625 -32.39 -13.64 26.08
CA ASN A 625 -33.51 -12.90 25.52
C ASN A 625 -34.68 -13.02 26.51
N GLY A 626 -35.34 -11.91 26.82
CA GLY A 626 -36.75 -11.90 27.20
C GLY A 626 -37.12 -11.61 28.66
N ASN A 627 -37.64 -10.40 28.85
CA ASN A 627 -38.79 -10.01 29.70
C ASN A 627 -38.77 -10.32 31.20
N ALA A 628 -38.70 -9.25 32.02
CA ALA A 628 -39.84 -8.80 32.85
C ALA A 628 -39.50 -7.51 33.63
N SER A 629 -40.54 -6.73 33.88
CA SER A 629 -40.66 -5.33 34.32
C SER A 629 -39.93 -4.90 35.62
N PRO A 630 -39.79 -3.57 35.86
CA PRO A 630 -39.02 -3.01 36.97
C PRO A 630 -39.88 -2.77 38.22
N GLU A 631 -39.45 -3.26 39.38
CA GLU A 631 -40.00 -2.83 40.67
C GLU A 631 -38.96 -2.13 41.56
N LYS A 632 -39.32 -0.88 41.84
CA LYS A 632 -38.93 0.02 42.92
C LYS A 632 -38.50 -0.67 44.23
N ARG A 633 -37.41 -0.16 44.85
CA ARG A 633 -37.36 0.66 46.09
C ARG A 633 -36.14 0.33 46.98
N VAL A 634 -35.33 1.37 47.18
CA VAL A 634 -34.86 1.93 48.47
C VAL A 634 -34.16 0.97 49.44
N ARG A 635 -32.91 1.32 49.77
CA ARG A 635 -32.50 1.41 51.17
C ARG A 635 -31.41 2.46 51.38
N LYS A 636 -31.75 3.43 52.24
CA LYS A 636 -30.83 4.26 53.01
C LYS A 636 -29.81 3.37 53.72
N SER A 637 -28.54 3.79 53.77
CA SER A 637 -27.97 4.40 54.96
C SER A 637 -26.70 5.15 54.63
#